data_AF-B8CG92-F1
#
_entry.id   AF-B8CG92-F1
#
_cell.length_a   1.000
_cell.length_b   1.000
_cell.length_c   1.000
_cell.angle_alpha   90.00
_cell.angle_beta   90.00
_cell.angle_gamma   90.00
#
_symmetry.space_group_name_H-M   'P 1'
#
loop_
_entity.id
_entity.type
_entity.pdbx_description
1 polymer ?
#
loop_
_entity_poly.entity_id
_entity_poly.type
_entity_poly.pdbx_seq_one_letter_code
_entity_poly.pdbx_strand_id
1 'polypeptide(L)'
;METTNEDEDAPFMTSWDDAFIVTTRLQSALSSRGVSTPIASSTVSPLEGSGLSGDLSLLTLDTNKYVLKRTRAGVDAKKYSKRLGLQREGAFYETIGPWIQVRLDMIPTTSQSVHTFIPKALYAEHSDITGQKAIVLEYYDNATEAGRYFPHSVLTKNAMEYDGKINAKTITLEATRMAASFHGTFYLSPALLSSDLITPHLRMANWIQGKDKESFIASQSEVAGRWKRCKARWEKGSYYGGEVKLEKEFVDVMDKSCDEALDFDKFVSKWSVEKDGDGTAKQSTIDWSLVHGDFHPGNMLCLNNSSTNKPQLILIDWEVVGVGSGPQDIGQFLISHLEPSEAYDMIDEVTAVYRKSLLETLEAVNSKDNTNTAPTVVPTVKQMKHEIIFGGIERWVWLFGYMCDLEESMPSLYMQYFHDQMHGWIRMSVCLVLEEETGGWMEIGADRWSMSHDLITRKYPRCIATISAGFEKGDFLVREEKGQRVYFDFFEEAFNYIAAKGYARMPKGEEAEWMDLMGWRVMKWRGNYSLCLDFGISTGHAPFHELLGWICYLDVKRNRVGLFAFEIVVICRELCHLQNLDLEESIHASVKGGMKYNTGRLLMVLHKPLIPHKGEDYDESMRGGRGYEEPDMENNAMLPMP
;
A
#
# COMPACT_ATOMS: atom_id res chain seq x y z
N MET A 1 48.29 -21.91 11.92
CA MET A 1 47.40 -23.05 12.19
C MET A 1 46.06 -22.68 11.59
N GLU A 2 45.84 -23.04 10.32
CA GLU A 2 44.52 -23.01 9.70
C GLU A 2 43.76 -24.19 10.31
N THR A 3 42.93 -23.92 11.31
CA THR A 3 41.91 -24.89 11.73
C THR A 3 40.93 -24.99 10.56
N THR A 4 40.90 -26.16 9.93
CA THR A 4 39.93 -26.49 8.89
C THR A 4 38.53 -26.28 9.45
N ASN A 5 37.85 -25.22 8.99
CA ASN A 5 36.47 -24.83 9.31
C ASN A 5 35.41 -25.86 8.83
N GLU A 6 35.78 -27.12 8.66
CA GLU A 6 34.88 -28.19 8.19
C GLU A 6 33.83 -28.59 9.25
N ASP A 7 34.00 -28.19 10.51
CA ASP A 7 33.02 -28.43 11.59
C ASP A 7 31.95 -27.32 11.75
N GLU A 8 32.03 -26.21 11.00
CA GLU A 8 30.95 -25.19 11.00
C GLU A 8 29.75 -25.59 10.12
N ASP A 9 29.89 -26.68 9.34
CA ASP A 9 28.80 -27.35 8.62
C ASP A 9 28.07 -28.36 9.54
N ALA A 10 27.77 -27.93 10.77
CA ALA A 10 27.00 -28.73 11.72
C ALA A 10 25.81 -29.43 11.01
N PRO A 11 25.48 -30.68 11.37
CA PRO A 11 24.41 -31.48 10.76
C PRO A 11 23.01 -30.83 10.78
N PHE A 12 22.89 -29.63 11.37
CA PHE A 12 21.75 -28.73 11.42
C PHE A 12 20.92 -28.68 10.12
N MET A 13 21.54 -28.70 8.93
CA MET A 13 20.82 -28.44 7.66
C MET A 13 20.97 -29.46 6.54
N THR A 14 22.07 -30.22 6.48
CA THR A 14 22.40 -31.09 5.33
C THR A 14 21.57 -32.39 5.25
N SER A 15 20.55 -32.52 6.09
CA SER A 15 19.81 -33.76 6.30
C SER A 15 18.30 -33.67 6.08
N TRP A 16 17.78 -32.50 5.70
CA TRP A 16 16.34 -32.37 5.45
C TRP A 16 15.88 -33.05 4.14
N ASP A 17 16.82 -33.52 3.32
CA ASP A 17 16.52 -34.36 2.15
C ASP A 17 16.59 -35.86 2.48
N ASP A 18 17.06 -36.22 3.69
CA ASP A 18 17.06 -37.59 4.21
C ASP A 18 15.79 -37.84 5.02
N ALA A 19 14.90 -38.67 4.48
CA ALA A 19 13.62 -39.01 5.10
C ALA A 19 13.78 -39.59 6.51
N PHE A 20 14.82 -40.37 6.79
CA PHE A 20 15.06 -40.93 8.12
C PHE A 20 15.40 -39.83 9.12
N ILE A 21 16.22 -38.86 8.74
CA ILE A 21 16.62 -37.76 9.62
C ILE A 21 15.43 -36.82 9.85
N VAL A 22 14.67 -36.48 8.80
CA VAL A 22 13.44 -35.68 8.91
C VAL A 22 12.45 -36.34 9.86
N THR A 23 12.17 -37.64 9.66
CA THR A 23 11.28 -38.42 10.52
C THR A 23 11.77 -38.42 11.96
N THR A 24 13.06 -38.65 12.21
CA THR A 24 13.62 -38.69 13.56
C THR A 24 13.49 -37.34 14.27
N ARG A 25 13.84 -36.24 13.60
CA ARG A 25 13.74 -34.88 14.16
C ARG A 25 12.31 -34.52 14.50
N LEU A 26 11.39 -34.74 13.56
CA LEU A 26 9.99 -34.37 13.74
C LEU A 26 9.30 -35.30 14.74
N GLN A 27 9.66 -36.59 14.80
CA GLN A 27 9.17 -37.49 15.84
C GLN A 27 9.55 -36.98 17.23
N SER A 28 10.80 -36.54 17.41
CA SER A 28 11.27 -35.99 18.69
C SER A 28 10.49 -34.72 19.08
N ALA A 29 10.34 -33.78 18.15
CA ALA A 29 9.61 -32.53 18.36
C ALA A 29 8.10 -32.74 18.60
N LEU A 30 7.48 -33.71 17.93
CA LEU A 30 6.08 -34.07 18.15
C LEU A 30 5.88 -34.78 19.50
N SER A 31 6.80 -35.66 19.87
CA SER A 31 6.75 -36.38 21.14
C SER A 31 6.88 -35.44 22.34
N SER A 32 7.73 -34.41 22.26
CA SER A 32 7.84 -33.38 23.31
C SER A 32 6.57 -32.55 23.48
N ARG A 33 5.69 -32.53 22.46
CA ARG A 33 4.38 -31.88 22.46
C ARG A 33 3.22 -32.84 22.77
N GLY A 34 3.53 -34.08 23.20
CA GLY A 34 2.53 -35.08 23.59
C GLY A 34 1.86 -35.82 22.42
N VAL A 35 2.37 -35.67 21.20
CA VAL A 35 1.89 -36.44 20.04
C VAL A 35 2.67 -37.76 19.99
N SER A 36 2.03 -38.86 20.35
CA SER A 36 2.67 -40.19 20.49
C SER A 36 2.63 -41.06 19.23
N THR A 37 1.93 -40.62 18.18
CA THR A 37 1.81 -41.42 16.95
C THR A 37 3.15 -41.42 16.21
N PRO A 38 3.74 -42.59 15.91
CA PRO A 38 4.95 -42.68 15.11
C PRO A 38 4.69 -42.21 13.68
N ILE A 39 5.58 -41.39 13.13
CA ILE A 39 5.62 -41.05 11.70
C ILE A 39 6.08 -42.30 10.94
N ALA A 40 5.23 -42.85 10.07
CA ALA A 40 5.56 -44.05 9.30
C ALA A 40 6.40 -43.74 8.06
N SER A 41 6.24 -42.55 7.48
CA SER A 41 6.91 -42.11 6.25
C SER A 41 7.04 -40.60 6.18
N SER A 42 8.10 -40.12 5.53
CA SER A 42 8.27 -38.71 5.19
C SER A 42 8.82 -38.53 3.77
N THR A 43 8.34 -37.51 3.06
CA THR A 43 8.87 -37.11 1.75
C THR A 43 8.95 -35.60 1.65
N VAL A 44 10.03 -35.09 1.08
CA VAL A 44 10.22 -33.66 0.80
C VAL A 44 10.26 -33.46 -0.71
N SER A 45 9.39 -32.60 -1.23
CA SER A 45 9.38 -32.20 -2.64
C SER A 45 9.45 -30.68 -2.74
N PRO A 46 10.05 -30.10 -3.80
CA PRO A 46 10.03 -28.66 -4.02
C PRO A 46 8.59 -28.13 -4.05
N LEU A 47 8.36 -26.98 -3.42
CA LEU A 47 7.12 -26.22 -3.60
C LEU A 47 7.37 -25.21 -4.74
N GLU A 48 6.51 -25.18 -5.75
CA GLU A 48 6.66 -24.21 -6.85
C GLU A 48 6.64 -22.77 -6.32
N GLY A 49 7.53 -21.92 -6.83
CA GLY A 49 7.60 -20.51 -6.46
C GLY A 49 8.48 -20.20 -5.24
N SER A 50 9.61 -20.90 -5.05
CA SER A 50 10.56 -20.55 -3.98
C SER A 50 11.06 -19.10 -4.10
N GLY A 51 10.76 -18.30 -3.07
CA GLY A 51 11.16 -16.88 -2.97
C GLY A 51 12.67 -16.71 -2.71
N LEU A 52 13.16 -15.46 -2.76
CA LEU A 52 14.60 -15.13 -2.66
C LEU A 52 15.24 -15.47 -1.31
N SER A 53 14.47 -15.48 -0.23
CA SER A 53 14.96 -15.58 1.17
C SER A 53 15.12 -17.01 1.71
N GLY A 54 14.63 -18.03 0.99
CA GLY A 54 14.72 -19.42 1.45
C GLY A 54 14.30 -20.45 0.41
N ASP A 55 14.54 -21.72 0.74
CA ASP A 55 13.94 -22.85 0.03
C ASP A 55 12.61 -23.19 0.71
N LEU A 56 11.55 -23.23 -0.09
CA LEU A 56 10.24 -23.72 0.30
C LEU A 56 10.04 -25.12 -0.30
N SER A 57 9.72 -26.07 0.57
CA SER A 57 9.43 -27.44 0.16
C SER A 57 8.09 -27.88 0.75
N LEU A 58 7.36 -28.70 -0.01
CA LEU A 58 6.24 -29.46 0.50
C LEU A 58 6.81 -30.68 1.25
N LEU A 59 6.56 -30.73 2.55
CA LEU A 59 6.86 -31.90 3.39
C LEU A 59 5.57 -32.69 3.59
N THR A 60 5.59 -33.97 3.23
CA THR A 60 4.49 -34.90 3.53
C THR A 60 4.94 -35.85 4.62
N LEU A 61 4.21 -35.89 5.74
CA LEU A 61 4.38 -36.89 6.80
C LEU A 61 3.16 -37.79 6.78
N ASP A 62 3.36 -39.04 6.42
CA ASP A 62 2.29 -40.01 6.14
C ASP A 62 1.30 -39.50 5.09
N THR A 63 0.16 -38.95 5.52
CA THR A 63 -0.87 -38.36 4.64
C THR A 63 -1.05 -36.85 4.83
N ASN A 64 -0.35 -36.27 5.82
CA ASN A 64 -0.47 -34.86 6.16
C ASN A 64 0.60 -34.03 5.44
N LYS A 65 0.20 -32.86 4.97
CA LYS A 65 1.08 -31.91 4.27
C LYS A 65 1.52 -30.79 5.21
N TYR A 66 2.75 -30.34 5.01
CA TYR A 66 3.39 -29.25 5.74
C TYR A 66 4.25 -28.43 4.79
N VAL A 67 4.54 -27.18 5.17
CA VAL A 67 5.53 -26.35 4.50
C VAL A 67 6.84 -26.43 5.28
N LEU A 68 7.91 -26.87 4.63
CA LEU A 68 9.27 -26.75 5.13
C LEU A 68 9.91 -25.50 4.54
N LYS A 69 10.16 -24.49 5.38
CA LYS A 69 10.92 -23.29 5.02
C LYS A 69 12.31 -23.39 5.64
N ARG A 70 13.36 -23.29 4.80
CA ARG A 70 14.75 -23.43 5.25
C ARG A 70 15.68 -22.45 4.56
N THR A 71 16.78 -22.08 5.21
CA THR A 71 17.87 -21.35 4.52
C THR A 71 18.40 -22.18 3.36
N ARG A 72 18.55 -21.57 2.19
CA ARG A 72 19.07 -22.27 1.00
C ARG A 72 20.44 -22.88 1.27
N ALA A 73 20.73 -24.02 0.63
CA ALA A 73 22.03 -24.64 0.71
C ALA A 73 23.14 -23.78 0.07
N GLY A 74 24.38 -23.97 0.51
CA GLY A 74 25.56 -23.28 -0.05
C GLY A 74 26.07 -22.11 0.78
N VAL A 75 27.37 -21.84 0.68
CA VAL A 75 28.09 -20.85 1.50
C VAL A 75 27.54 -19.43 1.30
N ASP A 76 27.21 -19.05 0.06
CA ASP A 76 26.72 -17.71 -0.24
C ASP A 76 25.32 -17.47 0.30
N ALA A 77 24.44 -18.47 0.25
CA ALA A 77 23.13 -18.41 0.86
C ALA A 77 23.21 -18.26 2.39
N LYS A 78 24.13 -18.97 3.05
CA LYS A 78 24.38 -18.81 4.49
C LYS A 78 24.85 -17.39 4.84
N LYS A 79 25.84 -16.88 4.11
CA LYS A 79 26.35 -15.50 4.28
C LYS A 79 25.24 -14.47 4.08
N TYR A 80 24.42 -14.65 3.05
CA TYR A 80 23.27 -13.81 2.76
C TYR A 80 22.25 -13.85 3.90
N SER A 81 21.88 -15.05 4.35
CA SER A 81 20.95 -15.30 5.45
C SER A 81 21.41 -14.63 6.75
N LYS A 82 22.69 -14.80 7.11
CA LYS A 82 23.32 -14.14 8.27
C LYS A 82 23.33 -12.63 8.14
N ARG A 83 23.71 -12.10 6.98
CA ARG A 83 23.76 -10.64 6.74
C ARG A 83 22.39 -10.00 6.91
N LEU A 84 21.33 -10.64 6.40
CA LEU A 84 19.97 -10.13 6.54
C LEU A 84 19.33 -10.47 7.87
N GLY A 85 19.90 -11.43 8.62
CA GLY A 85 19.35 -11.93 9.86
C GLY A 85 18.07 -12.75 9.66
N LEU A 86 17.99 -13.54 8.59
CA LEU A 86 16.78 -14.30 8.24
C LEU A 86 16.43 -15.35 9.29
N GLN A 87 17.38 -15.77 10.13
CA GLN A 87 17.17 -16.72 11.23
C GLN A 87 16.15 -16.24 12.26
N ARG A 88 15.88 -14.93 12.32
CA ARG A 88 14.85 -14.35 13.20
C ARG A 88 13.48 -14.97 13.01
N GLU A 89 13.13 -15.39 11.79
CA GLU A 89 11.87 -16.10 11.57
C GLU A 89 11.83 -17.44 12.31
N GLY A 90 12.93 -18.19 12.32
CA GLY A 90 13.03 -19.44 13.08
C GLY A 90 12.88 -19.17 14.58
N ALA A 91 13.60 -18.18 15.10
CA ALA A 91 13.49 -17.74 16.50
C ALA A 91 12.07 -17.28 16.85
N PHE A 92 11.38 -16.58 15.95
CA PHE A 92 10.01 -16.15 16.11
C PHE A 92 9.08 -17.35 16.31
N TYR A 93 9.11 -18.35 15.42
CA TYR A 93 8.23 -19.51 15.54
C TYR A 93 8.59 -20.42 16.72
N GLU A 94 9.84 -20.40 17.19
CA GLU A 94 10.27 -21.12 18.38
C GLU A 94 9.79 -20.45 19.68
N THR A 95 9.82 -19.10 19.74
CA THR A 95 9.61 -18.36 20.99
C THR A 95 8.35 -17.49 20.98
N ILE A 96 8.29 -16.47 20.11
CA ILE A 96 7.25 -15.43 20.12
C ILE A 96 5.92 -15.96 19.58
N GLY A 97 5.92 -16.78 18.53
CA GLY A 97 4.74 -17.35 17.89
C GLY A 97 3.84 -18.11 18.87
N PRO A 98 4.36 -19.11 19.62
CA PRO A 98 3.60 -19.78 20.67
C PRO A 98 3.06 -18.82 21.73
N TRP A 99 3.84 -17.78 22.07
CA TRP A 99 3.42 -16.81 23.07
C TRP A 99 2.29 -15.90 22.59
N ILE A 100 2.33 -15.46 21.34
CA ILE A 100 1.23 -14.75 20.68
C ILE A 100 -0.03 -15.61 20.75
N GLN A 101 0.06 -16.89 20.37
CA GLN A 101 -1.11 -17.79 20.36
C GLN A 101 -1.73 -17.92 21.76
N VAL A 102 -0.92 -18.15 22.80
CA VAL A 102 -1.40 -18.24 24.18
C VAL A 102 -2.13 -16.97 24.61
N ARG A 103 -1.60 -15.78 24.24
CA ARG A 103 -2.25 -14.51 24.58
C ARG A 103 -3.49 -14.22 23.74
N LEU A 104 -3.54 -14.65 22.48
CA LEU A 104 -4.73 -14.51 21.64
C LEU A 104 -5.85 -15.45 22.09
N ASP A 105 -5.53 -16.66 22.55
CA ASP A 105 -6.49 -17.60 23.14
C ASP A 105 -7.11 -17.05 24.44
N MET A 106 -6.49 -16.04 25.04
CA MET A 106 -7.06 -15.31 26.16
C MET A 106 -8.15 -14.31 25.75
N ILE A 107 -8.25 -13.92 24.48
CA ILE A 107 -9.28 -12.97 24.03
C ILE A 107 -10.63 -13.70 23.90
N PRO A 108 -11.71 -13.21 24.55
CA PRO A 108 -13.02 -13.87 24.47
C PRO A 108 -13.51 -14.03 23.02
N THR A 109 -13.90 -15.26 22.67
CA THR A 109 -14.40 -15.66 21.34
C THR A 109 -15.73 -15.02 20.93
N THR A 110 -16.36 -14.23 21.81
CA THR A 110 -17.53 -13.42 21.47
C THR A 110 -17.22 -12.38 20.38
N SER A 111 -15.94 -12.04 20.22
CA SER A 111 -15.37 -11.34 19.08
C SER A 111 -15.16 -12.36 17.96
N GLN A 112 -16.06 -12.40 16.97
CA GLN A 112 -16.23 -13.44 15.94
C GLN A 112 -15.02 -13.83 15.04
N SER A 113 -13.79 -13.39 15.30
CA SER A 113 -12.60 -13.80 14.56
C SER A 113 -11.76 -14.74 15.43
N VAL A 114 -11.80 -16.04 15.14
CA VAL A 114 -10.89 -17.00 15.73
C VAL A 114 -9.46 -16.58 15.34
N HIS A 115 -8.68 -16.16 16.34
CA HIS A 115 -7.41 -15.45 16.19
C HIS A 115 -6.23 -16.32 15.69
N THR A 116 -6.47 -17.39 14.95
CA THR A 116 -5.39 -18.19 14.33
C THR A 116 -4.99 -17.55 13.01
N PHE A 117 -4.13 -16.54 13.09
CA PHE A 117 -3.50 -15.90 11.93
C PHE A 117 -2.01 -16.23 11.79
N ILE A 118 -1.39 -16.95 12.73
CA ILE A 118 -0.01 -17.41 12.60
C ILE A 118 -0.06 -18.90 12.27
N PRO A 119 0.67 -19.38 11.24
CA PRO A 119 0.80 -20.80 10.99
C PRO A 119 1.32 -21.53 12.22
N LYS A 120 0.68 -22.65 12.57
CA LYS A 120 1.22 -23.50 13.62
C LYS A 120 2.54 -24.10 13.14
N ALA A 121 3.63 -23.78 13.82
CA ALA A 121 4.91 -24.42 13.61
C ALA A 121 4.96 -25.74 14.37
N LEU A 122 5.18 -26.86 13.67
CA LEU A 122 5.48 -28.17 14.26
C LEU A 122 6.92 -28.23 14.75
N TYR A 123 7.80 -27.54 14.05
CA TYR A 123 9.23 -27.47 14.29
C TYR A 123 9.73 -26.09 13.90
N ALA A 124 10.62 -25.53 14.71
CA ALA A 124 11.37 -24.33 14.38
C ALA A 124 12.73 -24.46 15.07
N GLU A 125 13.79 -24.16 14.32
CA GLU A 125 15.16 -24.16 14.81
C GLU A 125 15.94 -23.07 14.06
N HIS A 126 16.84 -22.39 14.75
CA HIS A 126 17.65 -21.32 14.17
C HIS A 126 19.08 -21.31 14.74
N SER A 127 20.00 -20.64 14.04
CA SER A 127 21.36 -20.42 14.51
C SER A 127 21.77 -18.97 14.32
N ASP A 128 22.07 -18.27 15.43
CA ASP A 128 22.57 -16.90 15.37
C ASP A 128 24.00 -16.81 14.84
N ILE A 129 24.77 -17.91 14.95
CA ILE A 129 26.15 -17.99 14.47
C ILE A 129 26.17 -18.07 12.95
N THR A 130 25.37 -18.97 12.35
CA THR A 130 25.38 -19.20 10.89
C THR A 130 24.30 -18.40 10.16
N GLY A 131 23.34 -17.82 10.89
CA GLY A 131 22.19 -17.14 10.32
C GLY A 131 21.18 -18.08 9.65
N GLN A 132 21.22 -19.38 9.95
CA GLN A 132 20.36 -20.38 9.32
C GLN A 132 19.06 -20.62 10.10
N LYS A 133 18.01 -21.04 9.39
CA LYS A 133 16.71 -21.47 9.96
C LYS A 133 16.18 -22.73 9.27
N ALA A 134 15.42 -23.53 10.01
CA ALA A 134 14.54 -24.57 9.48
C ALA A 134 13.20 -24.54 10.24
N ILE A 135 12.09 -24.47 9.51
CA ILE A 135 10.75 -24.30 10.06
C ILE A 135 9.80 -25.24 9.34
N VAL A 136 9.01 -26.00 10.09
CA VAL A 136 7.93 -26.83 9.56
C VAL A 136 6.59 -26.25 10.01
N LEU A 137 5.84 -25.72 9.05
CA LEU A 137 4.57 -25.04 9.25
C LEU A 137 3.40 -25.89 8.73
N GLU A 138 2.20 -25.69 9.28
CA GLU A 138 0.98 -26.23 8.69
C GLU A 138 0.81 -25.80 7.22
N TYR A 139 0.37 -26.74 6.39
CA TYR A 139 -0.02 -26.49 5.01
C TYR A 139 -1.51 -26.18 4.94
N TYR A 140 -1.88 -25.14 4.19
CA TYR A 140 -3.27 -24.73 4.04
C TYR A 140 -3.76 -25.06 2.63
N ASP A 141 -4.44 -26.21 2.48
CA ASP A 141 -5.07 -26.56 1.21
C ASP A 141 -6.12 -25.49 0.82
N ASN A 142 -6.14 -25.10 -0.46
CA ASN A 142 -7.04 -24.08 -1.03
C ASN A 142 -6.86 -22.65 -0.51
N ALA A 143 -5.75 -22.36 0.16
CA ALA A 143 -5.41 -20.99 0.49
C ALA A 143 -4.97 -20.21 -0.76
N THR A 144 -5.35 -18.94 -0.84
CA THR A 144 -4.90 -18.04 -1.90
C THR A 144 -4.06 -16.94 -1.30
N GLU A 145 -2.91 -16.61 -1.90
CA GLU A 145 -2.17 -15.40 -1.57
C GLU A 145 -3.08 -14.15 -1.64
N ALA A 146 -3.15 -13.38 -0.55
CA ALA A 146 -4.08 -12.25 -0.43
C ALA A 146 -3.75 -11.11 -1.40
N GLY A 147 -2.49 -11.03 -1.87
CA GLY A 147 -2.07 -10.14 -2.94
C GLY A 147 -2.98 -10.22 -4.17
N ARG A 148 -3.46 -11.42 -4.53
CA ARG A 148 -4.27 -11.64 -5.74
C ARG A 148 -5.62 -10.92 -5.78
N TYR A 149 -6.06 -10.34 -4.66
CA TYR A 149 -7.26 -9.50 -4.59
C TYR A 149 -7.01 -8.02 -4.93
N PHE A 150 -5.78 -7.66 -5.30
CA PHE A 150 -5.33 -6.30 -5.64
C PHE A 150 -4.89 -6.22 -7.12
N PRO A 151 -5.81 -6.04 -8.08
CA PRO A 151 -5.58 -6.20 -9.52
C PRO A 151 -4.63 -5.15 -10.12
N HIS A 152 -4.40 -4.06 -9.41
CA HIS A 152 -3.46 -3.02 -9.81
C HIS A 152 -2.04 -3.25 -9.28
N SER A 153 -1.85 -4.20 -8.35
CA SER A 153 -0.54 -4.53 -7.81
C SER A 153 0.29 -5.34 -8.79
N VAL A 154 1.53 -4.89 -9.05
CA VAL A 154 2.53 -5.63 -9.84
C VAL A 154 2.92 -6.98 -9.24
N LEU A 155 2.59 -7.20 -7.96
CA LEU A 155 2.83 -8.48 -7.29
C LEU A 155 1.83 -9.56 -7.74
N THR A 156 0.76 -9.18 -8.45
CA THR A 156 -0.27 -10.11 -8.91
C THR A 156 -0.09 -10.45 -10.40
N LYS A 157 0.56 -11.59 -10.69
CA LYS A 157 0.63 -12.08 -12.08
C LYS A 157 -0.70 -12.63 -12.61
N ASN A 158 -1.62 -12.99 -11.71
CA ASN A 158 -2.94 -13.54 -12.01
C ASN A 158 -3.95 -13.04 -10.97
N ALA A 159 -4.47 -11.82 -11.17
CA ALA A 159 -5.56 -11.31 -10.34
C ALA A 159 -6.74 -12.29 -10.40
N MET A 160 -7.32 -12.62 -9.24
CA MET A 160 -8.48 -13.50 -9.22
C MET A 160 -9.73 -12.77 -9.71
N GLU A 161 -10.57 -13.47 -10.48
CA GLU A 161 -11.93 -12.98 -10.73
C GLU A 161 -12.67 -12.89 -9.40
N TYR A 162 -13.19 -11.70 -9.12
CA TYR A 162 -13.92 -11.43 -7.90
C TYR A 162 -15.22 -12.23 -7.86
N ASP A 163 -15.41 -13.04 -6.83
CA ASP A 163 -16.71 -13.63 -6.50
C ASP A 163 -17.72 -12.61 -5.92
N GLY A 164 -17.30 -11.33 -5.87
CA GLY A 164 -18.04 -10.18 -5.37
C GLY A 164 -18.05 -10.05 -3.84
N LYS A 165 -17.63 -11.07 -3.10
CA LYS A 165 -17.70 -11.10 -1.63
C LYS A 165 -16.37 -10.73 -0.97
N ILE A 166 -15.28 -11.29 -1.48
CA ILE A 166 -13.92 -10.97 -1.02
C ILE A 166 -13.28 -10.04 -2.05
N ASN A 167 -12.91 -8.84 -1.61
CA ASN A 167 -12.26 -7.85 -2.46
C ASN A 167 -11.12 -7.15 -1.71
N ALA A 168 -10.36 -6.29 -2.41
CA ALA A 168 -9.25 -5.52 -1.86
C ALA A 168 -9.64 -4.83 -0.54
N LYS A 169 -10.79 -4.14 -0.51
CA LYS A 169 -11.29 -3.46 0.69
C LYS A 169 -11.50 -4.43 1.86
N THR A 170 -12.19 -5.55 1.64
CA THR A 170 -12.45 -6.54 2.71
C THR A 170 -11.14 -7.13 3.23
N ILE A 171 -10.18 -7.44 2.35
CA ILE A 171 -8.85 -7.95 2.74
C ILE A 171 -8.09 -6.90 3.54
N THR A 172 -8.06 -5.64 3.11
CA THR A 172 -7.42 -4.53 3.82
C THR A 172 -7.98 -4.36 5.24
N LEU A 173 -9.31 -4.35 5.39
CA LEU A 173 -9.93 -4.20 6.70
C LEU A 173 -9.65 -5.39 7.61
N GLU A 174 -9.59 -6.62 7.07
CA GLU A 174 -9.27 -7.80 7.87
C GLU A 174 -7.79 -7.86 8.26
N ALA A 175 -6.89 -7.51 7.35
CA ALA A 175 -5.47 -7.34 7.66
C ALA A 175 -5.27 -6.28 8.75
N THR A 176 -6.05 -5.21 8.72
CA THR A 176 -6.03 -4.16 9.75
C THR A 176 -6.44 -4.68 11.13
N ARG A 177 -7.48 -5.52 11.22
CA ARG A 177 -7.90 -6.16 12.48
C ARG A 177 -6.84 -7.14 13.00
N MET A 178 -6.28 -7.94 12.10
CA MET A 178 -5.21 -8.89 12.39
C MET A 178 -3.98 -8.18 12.96
N ALA A 179 -3.50 -7.11 12.31
CA ALA A 179 -2.41 -6.26 12.78
C ALA A 179 -2.68 -5.70 14.17
N ALA A 180 -3.82 -5.05 14.36
CA ALA A 180 -4.22 -4.50 15.64
C ALA A 180 -4.25 -5.55 16.77
N SER A 181 -4.57 -6.82 16.43
CA SER A 181 -4.60 -7.93 17.39
C SER A 181 -3.20 -8.31 17.89
N PHE A 182 -2.21 -8.53 17.02
CA PHE A 182 -0.85 -8.81 17.53
C PHE A 182 -0.16 -7.56 18.08
N HIS A 183 -0.46 -6.37 17.56
CA HIS A 183 0.04 -5.12 18.14
C HIS A 183 -0.51 -4.89 19.55
N GLY A 184 -1.81 -5.11 19.78
CA GLY A 184 -2.41 -4.97 21.10
C GLY A 184 -1.88 -5.99 22.12
N THR A 185 -1.53 -7.18 21.65
CA THR A 185 -0.97 -8.26 22.47
C THR A 185 0.37 -7.88 23.13
N PHE A 186 1.18 -7.07 22.44
CA PHE A 186 2.52 -6.66 22.87
C PHE A 186 2.69 -5.15 23.02
N TYR A 187 1.58 -4.42 23.06
CA TYR A 187 1.59 -2.97 23.11
C TYR A 187 2.34 -2.46 24.35
N LEU A 188 3.44 -1.74 24.13
CA LEU A 188 4.38 -1.28 25.16
C LEU A 188 4.83 -2.39 26.14
N SER A 189 4.83 -3.64 25.71
CA SER A 189 5.18 -4.80 26.54
C SER A 189 6.68 -4.82 26.84
N PRO A 190 7.12 -4.64 28.11
CA PRO A 190 8.55 -4.59 28.44
C PRO A 190 9.32 -5.83 28.01
N ALA A 191 8.64 -6.97 27.92
CA ALA A 191 9.24 -8.25 27.53
C ALA A 191 9.81 -8.26 26.11
N LEU A 192 9.36 -7.39 25.20
CA LEU A 192 9.99 -7.24 23.88
C LEU A 192 11.40 -6.61 23.96
N LEU A 193 11.69 -5.89 25.04
CA LEU A 193 12.93 -5.13 25.22
C LEU A 193 13.84 -5.72 26.29
N SER A 194 13.28 -6.46 27.25
CA SER A 194 14.01 -6.96 28.42
C SER A 194 14.16 -8.49 28.47
N SER A 195 13.54 -9.25 27.56
CA SER A 195 13.64 -10.71 27.59
C SER A 195 14.87 -11.20 26.85
N ASP A 196 15.77 -11.89 27.55
CA ASP A 196 16.96 -12.51 26.95
C ASP A 196 16.61 -13.56 25.88
N LEU A 197 15.39 -14.11 25.92
CA LEU A 197 14.90 -15.10 24.95
C LEU A 197 14.31 -14.47 23.68
N ILE A 198 13.90 -13.20 23.72
CA ILE A 198 13.10 -12.57 22.65
C ILE A 198 13.82 -11.38 22.05
N THR A 199 14.30 -10.47 22.89
CA THR A 199 14.94 -9.21 22.48
C THR A 199 16.05 -9.41 21.45
N PRO A 200 16.96 -10.42 21.57
CA PRO A 200 18.04 -10.60 20.60
C PRO A 200 17.58 -10.90 19.18
N HIS A 201 16.35 -11.41 19.02
CA HIS A 201 15.80 -11.82 17.73
C HIS A 201 14.83 -10.80 17.14
N LEU A 202 14.62 -9.65 17.79
CA LEU A 202 13.74 -8.59 17.31
C LEU A 202 14.54 -7.46 16.67
N ARG A 203 14.22 -7.15 15.41
CA ARG A 203 14.77 -5.97 14.74
C ARG A 203 14.41 -4.71 15.53
N MET A 204 15.33 -3.74 15.59
CA MET A 204 15.17 -2.43 16.26
C MET A 204 15.02 -2.46 17.79
N ALA A 205 14.85 -3.62 18.44
CA ALA A 205 14.64 -3.69 19.88
C ALA A 205 15.77 -3.04 20.69
N ASN A 206 17.02 -3.24 20.28
CA ASN A 206 18.17 -2.56 20.90
C ASN A 206 18.25 -1.08 20.49
N TRP A 207 17.97 -0.76 19.23
CA TRP A 207 18.07 0.63 18.74
C TRP A 207 17.15 1.57 19.48
N ILE A 208 15.88 1.20 19.71
CA ILE A 208 14.92 2.07 20.41
C ILE A 208 15.26 2.26 21.90
N GLN A 209 16.10 1.38 22.47
CA GLN A 209 16.65 1.51 23.82
C GLN A 209 17.94 2.35 23.86
N GLY A 210 18.37 2.93 22.74
CA GLY A 210 19.63 3.65 22.64
C GLY A 210 20.86 2.73 22.64
N LYS A 211 20.70 1.44 22.33
CA LYS A 211 21.79 0.45 22.22
C LYS A 211 22.10 0.17 20.74
N ASP A 212 23.26 -0.44 20.50
CA ASP A 212 23.72 -0.87 19.16
C ASP A 212 23.74 0.23 18.10
N LYS A 213 24.22 1.43 18.48
CA LYS A 213 24.35 2.60 17.58
C LYS A 213 25.13 2.27 16.32
N GLU A 214 26.19 1.48 16.42
CA GLU A 214 27.02 1.07 15.28
C GLU A 214 26.23 0.21 14.28
N SER A 215 25.39 -0.70 14.78
CA SER A 215 24.53 -1.54 13.93
C SER A 215 23.45 -0.70 13.23
N PHE A 216 22.85 0.25 13.93
CA PHE A 216 21.92 1.22 13.34
C PHE A 216 22.59 2.02 12.23
N ILE A 217 23.73 2.66 12.51
CA ILE A 217 24.45 3.48 11.54
C ILE A 217 24.87 2.64 10.33
N ALA A 218 25.33 1.41 10.53
CA ALA A 218 25.68 0.50 9.44
C ALA A 218 24.47 0.21 8.54
N SER A 219 23.30 -0.08 9.12
CA SER A 219 22.07 -0.34 8.37
C SER A 219 21.61 0.89 7.58
N GLN A 220 21.58 2.07 8.20
CA GLN A 220 21.17 3.31 7.52
C GLN A 220 22.17 3.74 6.45
N SER A 221 23.47 3.55 6.69
CA SER A 221 24.53 3.82 5.72
C SER A 221 24.46 2.90 4.51
N GLU A 222 24.07 1.63 4.69
CA GLU A 222 23.85 0.71 3.57
C GLU A 222 22.73 1.23 2.65
N VAL A 223 21.60 1.64 3.23
CA VAL A 223 20.45 2.20 2.49
C VAL A 223 20.83 3.50 1.77
N ALA A 224 21.44 4.44 2.47
CA ALA A 224 21.88 5.71 1.88
C ALA A 224 22.90 5.48 0.74
N GLY A 225 23.82 4.51 0.91
CA GLY A 225 24.79 4.14 -0.11
C GLY A 225 24.16 3.52 -1.35
N ARG A 226 23.13 2.67 -1.19
CA ARG A 226 22.35 2.07 -2.29
C ARG A 226 21.55 3.14 -3.03
N TRP A 227 20.84 4.00 -2.31
CA TRP A 227 20.10 5.13 -2.88
C TRP A 227 21.01 6.04 -3.71
N LYS A 228 22.19 6.42 -3.18
CA LYS A 228 23.17 7.25 -3.91
C LYS A 228 23.61 6.62 -5.23
N ARG A 229 23.82 5.29 -5.28
CA ARG A 229 24.16 4.58 -6.52
C ARG A 229 22.99 4.56 -7.51
N CYS A 230 21.79 4.25 -7.03
CA CYS A 230 20.56 4.30 -7.82
C CYS A 230 20.36 5.69 -8.45
N LYS A 231 20.37 6.75 -7.63
CA LYS A 231 20.23 8.14 -8.09
C LYS A 231 21.29 8.50 -9.14
N ALA A 232 22.55 8.15 -8.91
CA ALA A 232 23.61 8.42 -9.89
C ALA A 232 23.44 7.67 -11.22
N ARG A 233 22.82 6.47 -11.22
CA ARG A 233 22.44 5.77 -12.47
C ARG A 233 21.24 6.44 -13.14
N TRP A 234 20.26 6.88 -12.36
CA TRP A 234 19.07 7.57 -12.86
C TRP A 234 19.43 8.90 -13.53
N GLU A 235 20.26 9.72 -12.89
CA GLU A 235 20.76 10.99 -13.46
C GLU A 235 21.53 10.80 -14.78
N LYS A 236 22.15 9.63 -14.97
CA LYS A 236 22.84 9.25 -16.21
C LYS A 236 21.91 8.64 -17.27
N GLY A 237 20.64 8.43 -16.96
CA GLY A 237 19.70 7.70 -17.81
C GLY A 237 20.01 6.22 -17.95
N SER A 238 20.84 5.64 -17.08
CA SER A 238 21.25 4.23 -17.13
C SER A 238 20.54 3.34 -16.12
N TYR A 239 19.62 3.89 -15.32
CA TYR A 239 18.86 3.13 -14.33
C TYR A 239 17.79 2.29 -15.02
N TYR A 240 17.91 0.95 -14.97
CA TYR A 240 17.03 0.04 -15.71
C TYR A 240 16.92 0.38 -17.19
N GLY A 241 18.04 0.76 -17.83
CA GLY A 241 18.03 1.18 -19.24
C GLY A 241 17.16 2.40 -19.54
N GLY A 242 16.81 3.20 -18.52
CA GLY A 242 15.92 4.37 -18.64
C GLY A 242 14.43 4.04 -18.52
N GLU A 243 14.07 2.79 -18.22
CA GLU A 243 12.66 2.38 -18.05
C GLU A 243 12.04 2.95 -16.78
N VAL A 244 12.83 3.12 -15.71
CA VAL A 244 12.35 3.66 -14.43
C VAL A 244 12.55 5.17 -14.39
N LYS A 245 11.44 5.90 -14.26
CA LYS A 245 11.36 7.34 -14.14
C LYS A 245 11.06 7.71 -12.69
N LEU A 246 12.00 8.38 -12.06
CA LEU A 246 11.84 8.93 -10.72
C LEU A 246 11.42 10.40 -10.80
N GLU A 247 10.38 10.77 -10.07
CA GLU A 247 9.87 12.13 -9.99
C GLU A 247 10.73 12.98 -9.05
N LYS A 248 10.87 14.27 -9.39
CA LYS A 248 11.78 15.16 -8.65
C LYS A 248 11.43 15.24 -7.16
N GLU A 249 10.14 15.37 -6.83
CA GLU A 249 9.69 15.49 -5.44
C GLU A 249 9.98 14.21 -4.64
N PHE A 250 9.85 13.04 -5.27
CA PHE A 250 10.23 11.77 -4.67
C PHE A 250 11.74 11.72 -4.39
N VAL A 251 12.57 12.12 -5.37
CA VAL A 251 14.03 12.17 -5.22
C VAL A 251 14.43 13.11 -4.08
N ASP A 252 13.81 14.30 -3.98
CA ASP A 252 14.08 15.27 -2.91
C ASP A 252 13.75 14.68 -1.51
N VAL A 253 12.64 13.96 -1.39
CA VAL A 253 12.25 13.27 -0.13
C VAL A 253 13.24 12.17 0.21
N MET A 254 13.62 11.34 -0.77
CA MET A 254 14.58 10.26 -0.55
C MET A 254 15.96 10.77 -0.14
N ASP A 255 16.47 11.82 -0.78
CA ASP A 255 17.75 12.45 -0.44
C ASP A 255 17.73 12.97 1.00
N LYS A 256 16.74 13.81 1.34
CA LYS A 256 16.61 14.37 2.68
C LYS A 256 16.48 13.28 3.74
N SER A 257 15.69 12.25 3.45
CA SER A 257 15.47 11.16 4.39
C SER A 257 16.72 10.31 4.59
N CYS A 258 17.47 9.99 3.53
CA CYS A 258 18.72 9.23 3.64
C CYS A 258 19.82 10.03 4.37
N ASP A 259 19.85 11.36 4.19
CA ASP A 259 20.78 12.23 4.90
C ASP A 259 20.44 12.34 6.40
N GLU A 260 19.16 12.50 6.73
CA GLU A 260 18.71 12.60 8.13
C GLU A 260 18.68 11.26 8.88
N ALA A 261 18.56 10.14 8.18
CA ALA A 261 18.44 8.79 8.79
C ALA A 261 19.67 8.36 9.61
N LEU A 262 20.81 9.04 9.46
CA LEU A 262 22.04 8.74 10.19
C LEU A 262 22.05 9.29 11.63
N ASP A 263 21.07 10.12 12.00
CA ASP A 263 20.97 10.68 13.35
C ASP A 263 20.32 9.69 14.33
N PHE A 264 21.16 8.86 14.96
CA PHE A 264 20.73 7.88 15.96
C PHE A 264 20.03 8.53 17.16
N ASP A 265 20.48 9.69 17.61
CA ASP A 265 19.97 10.29 18.84
C ASP A 265 18.57 10.89 18.57
N LYS A 266 18.38 11.49 17.38
CA LYS A 266 17.04 11.86 16.87
C LYS A 266 16.13 10.65 16.66
N PHE A 267 16.67 9.51 16.22
CA PHE A 267 15.89 8.28 16.12
C PHE A 267 15.43 7.81 17.51
N VAL A 268 16.33 7.71 18.49
CA VAL A 268 16.03 7.26 19.86
C VAL A 268 15.05 8.19 20.58
N SER A 269 15.15 9.50 20.34
CA SER A 269 14.27 10.48 20.98
C SER A 269 12.80 10.32 20.59
N LYS A 270 12.50 9.75 19.41
CA LYS A 270 11.10 9.44 19.01
C LYS A 270 10.43 8.43 19.93
N TRP A 271 11.21 7.50 20.49
CA TRP A 271 10.75 6.37 21.30
C TRP A 271 10.91 6.60 22.80
N SER A 272 11.74 7.57 23.19
CA SER A 272 12.08 7.84 24.58
C SER A 272 10.98 8.67 25.25
N VAL A 273 10.64 8.29 26.47
CA VAL A 273 9.86 9.13 27.39
C VAL A 273 10.84 10.16 27.96
N GLU A 274 10.84 11.38 27.42
CA GLU A 274 11.62 12.48 28.02
C GLU A 274 11.08 12.74 29.43
N LYS A 275 11.95 13.04 30.40
CA LYS A 275 11.50 13.63 31.66
C LYS A 275 11.60 15.13 31.51
N ASP A 276 10.51 15.84 31.78
CA ASP A 276 10.51 17.29 31.92
C ASP A 276 11.44 17.72 33.06
N GLY A 277 11.81 19.00 33.09
CA GLY A 277 12.74 19.54 34.08
C GLY A 277 12.27 19.45 35.54
N ASP A 278 10.99 19.15 35.78
CA ASP A 278 10.39 18.89 37.09
C ASP A 278 10.29 17.38 37.42
N GLY A 279 10.77 16.52 36.52
CA GLY A 279 10.74 15.06 36.66
C GLY A 279 9.48 14.39 36.13
N THR A 280 8.49 15.12 35.56
CA THR A 280 7.32 14.48 34.94
C THR A 280 7.70 13.80 33.64
N ALA A 281 7.24 12.57 33.45
CA ALA A 281 7.43 11.85 32.20
C ALA A 281 6.60 12.51 31.10
N LYS A 282 7.25 13.17 30.15
CA LYS A 282 6.68 13.57 28.89
C LYS A 282 6.51 12.32 28.03
N GLN A 283 5.26 12.05 27.67
CA GLN A 283 4.91 10.89 26.86
C GLN A 283 5.77 10.85 25.59
N SER A 284 6.25 9.66 25.22
CA SER A 284 6.98 9.46 23.97
C SER A 284 6.14 9.96 22.80
N THR A 285 6.80 10.43 21.74
CA THR A 285 6.07 10.88 20.55
C THR A 285 5.41 9.72 19.82
N ILE A 286 5.96 8.52 19.96
CA ILE A 286 5.54 7.31 19.26
C ILE A 286 5.49 6.15 20.27
N ASP A 287 4.39 5.40 20.24
CA ASP A 287 4.23 4.15 20.98
C ASP A 287 4.77 2.97 20.16
N TRP A 288 5.26 1.93 20.84
CA TRP A 288 5.83 0.75 20.19
C TRP A 288 5.12 -0.55 20.57
N SER A 289 5.20 -1.53 19.67
CA SER A 289 4.74 -2.90 19.84
C SER A 289 5.58 -3.86 19.00
N LEU A 290 5.24 -5.14 19.04
CA LEU A 290 5.72 -6.13 18.07
C LEU A 290 5.20 -5.71 16.69
N VAL A 291 6.06 -5.69 15.68
CA VAL A 291 5.69 -5.42 14.29
C VAL A 291 6.13 -6.56 13.40
N HIS A 292 5.33 -6.86 12.37
CA HIS A 292 5.70 -7.88 11.38
C HIS A 292 6.92 -7.44 10.58
N GLY A 293 7.00 -6.14 10.25
CA GLY A 293 8.12 -5.53 9.54
C GLY A 293 8.04 -5.63 8.01
N ASP A 294 7.43 -6.69 7.47
CA ASP A 294 7.14 -6.84 6.04
C ASP A 294 5.64 -7.08 5.79
N PHE A 295 4.82 -6.19 6.33
CA PHE A 295 3.37 -6.39 6.40
C PHE A 295 2.69 -5.99 5.10
N HIS A 296 2.48 -6.96 4.20
CA HIS A 296 1.78 -6.74 2.94
C HIS A 296 0.97 -7.98 2.50
N PRO A 297 -0.05 -7.82 1.63
CA PRO A 297 -0.89 -8.91 1.13
C PRO A 297 -0.17 -10.14 0.56
N GLY A 298 0.98 -9.97 -0.09
CA GLY A 298 1.81 -11.08 -0.58
C GLY A 298 2.33 -12.01 0.53
N ASN A 299 2.45 -11.50 1.77
CA ASN A 299 2.82 -12.27 2.95
C ASN A 299 1.58 -12.75 3.74
N MET A 300 0.43 -12.87 3.08
CA MET A 300 -0.80 -13.34 3.69
C MET A 300 -1.47 -14.41 2.83
N LEU A 301 -1.94 -15.47 3.46
CA LEU A 301 -2.81 -16.46 2.83
C LEU A 301 -4.26 -16.18 3.25
N CYS A 302 -5.15 -16.07 2.28
CA CYS A 302 -6.59 -15.96 2.46
C CYS A 302 -7.22 -17.36 2.34
N LEU A 303 -7.77 -17.86 3.43
CA LEU A 303 -8.57 -19.08 3.45
C LEU A 303 -10.00 -18.73 3.04
N ASN A 304 -10.50 -19.39 1.99
CA ASN A 304 -11.88 -19.20 1.55
C ASN A 304 -12.83 -19.95 2.49
N ASN A 305 -13.38 -19.25 3.49
CA ASN A 305 -14.41 -19.79 4.34
C ASN A 305 -15.79 -19.49 3.73
N SER A 306 -16.32 -20.45 2.99
CA SER A 306 -17.62 -20.36 2.32
C SER A 306 -18.80 -20.10 3.28
N SER A 307 -18.63 -20.35 4.58
CA SER A 307 -19.70 -20.19 5.57
C SER A 307 -19.87 -18.77 6.11
N THR A 308 -18.79 -17.97 6.19
CA THR A 308 -18.82 -16.67 6.88
C THR A 308 -18.83 -15.46 5.93
N ASN A 309 -18.50 -15.67 4.64
CA ASN A 309 -18.20 -14.60 3.68
C ASN A 309 -17.14 -13.58 4.20
N LYS A 310 -16.37 -13.94 5.23
CA LYS A 310 -15.27 -13.13 5.74
C LYS A 310 -13.96 -13.86 5.44
N PRO A 311 -12.96 -13.18 4.85
CA PRO A 311 -11.67 -13.81 4.62
C PRO A 311 -11.05 -14.16 5.97
N GLN A 312 -10.49 -15.35 6.10
CA GLN A 312 -9.58 -15.67 7.20
C GLN A 312 -8.16 -15.53 6.67
N LEU A 313 -7.38 -14.64 7.29
CA LEU A 313 -6.01 -14.36 6.88
C LEU A 313 -5.01 -15.12 7.76
N ILE A 314 -4.00 -15.70 7.13
CA ILE A 314 -2.83 -16.29 7.78
C ILE A 314 -1.61 -15.47 7.36
N LEU A 315 -0.95 -14.84 8.32
CA LEU A 315 0.24 -14.03 8.16
C LEU A 315 1.50 -14.89 8.22
N ILE A 316 2.29 -14.83 7.16
CA ILE A 316 3.53 -15.61 6.96
C ILE A 316 4.72 -14.66 6.77
N ASP A 317 5.93 -15.23 6.74
CA ASP A 317 7.18 -14.50 6.45
C ASP A 317 7.64 -13.47 7.51
N TRP A 318 7.82 -13.94 8.74
CA TRP A 318 8.22 -13.13 9.90
C TRP A 318 9.74 -12.82 9.95
N GLU A 319 10.44 -12.73 8.81
CA GLU A 319 11.91 -12.61 8.79
C GLU A 319 12.47 -11.22 9.16
N VAL A 320 11.61 -10.20 9.12
CA VAL A 320 11.92 -8.84 9.56
C VAL A 320 11.14 -8.42 10.80
N VAL A 321 10.61 -9.39 11.55
CA VAL A 321 9.93 -9.15 12.83
C VAL A 321 10.79 -8.29 13.76
N GLY A 322 10.14 -7.35 14.44
CA GLY A 322 10.85 -6.38 15.27
C GLY A 322 9.97 -5.62 16.23
N VAL A 323 10.50 -4.52 16.73
CA VAL A 323 9.79 -3.56 17.57
C VAL A 323 9.68 -2.24 16.84
N GLY A 324 8.47 -1.68 16.81
CA GLY A 324 8.21 -0.41 16.16
C GLY A 324 6.78 0.06 16.38
N SER A 325 6.38 1.09 15.64
CA SER A 325 5.02 1.64 15.69
C SER A 325 4.08 0.71 14.92
N GLY A 326 3.14 0.08 15.63
CA GLY A 326 2.18 -0.84 15.03
C GLY A 326 1.45 -0.28 13.79
N PRO A 327 0.93 0.96 13.82
CA PRO A 327 0.27 1.53 12.65
C PRO A 327 1.14 1.62 11.38
N GLN A 328 2.47 1.55 11.49
CA GLN A 328 3.37 1.55 10.33
C GLN A 328 3.25 0.28 9.48
N ASP A 329 2.90 -0.86 10.08
CA ASP A 329 2.58 -2.08 9.31
C ASP A 329 1.39 -1.81 8.38
N ILE A 330 0.36 -1.10 8.86
CA ILE A 330 -0.80 -0.72 8.03
C ILE A 330 -0.39 0.25 6.93
N GLY A 331 0.42 1.26 7.25
CA GLY A 331 0.95 2.19 6.25
C GLY A 331 1.70 1.47 5.13
N GLN A 332 2.57 0.53 5.49
CA GLN A 332 3.27 -0.33 4.53
C GLN A 332 2.28 -1.11 3.67
N PHE A 333 1.29 -1.75 4.29
CA PHE A 333 0.27 -2.54 3.58
C PHE A 333 -0.42 -1.72 2.49
N LEU A 334 -0.90 -0.53 2.85
CA LEU A 334 -1.65 0.34 1.94
C LEU A 334 -0.77 0.79 0.76
N ILE A 335 0.43 1.31 1.03
CA ILE A 335 1.39 1.74 -0.01
C ILE A 335 1.77 0.59 -0.96
N SER A 336 1.83 -0.63 -0.44
CA SER A 336 2.31 -1.76 -1.23
C SER A 336 1.31 -2.19 -2.33
N HIS A 337 -0.01 -1.99 -2.16
CA HIS A 337 -1.03 -2.66 -3.00
C HIS A 337 -2.28 -1.86 -3.35
N LEU A 338 -2.58 -0.76 -2.66
CA LEU A 338 -3.72 0.10 -3.01
C LEU A 338 -3.23 1.30 -3.79
N GLU A 339 -3.99 1.71 -4.81
CA GLU A 339 -3.71 2.98 -5.45
C GLU A 339 -3.85 4.14 -4.43
N PRO A 340 -3.05 5.21 -4.52
CA PRO A 340 -3.06 6.28 -3.53
C PRO A 340 -4.44 6.91 -3.30
N SER A 341 -5.27 7.00 -4.33
CA SER A 341 -6.66 7.48 -4.21
C SER A 341 -7.55 6.51 -3.44
N GLU A 342 -7.43 5.20 -3.70
CA GLU A 342 -8.20 4.18 -2.97
C GLU A 342 -7.82 4.15 -1.49
N ALA A 343 -6.52 4.29 -1.21
CA ALA A 343 -6.03 4.36 0.16
C ALA A 343 -6.50 5.64 0.89
N TYR A 344 -6.53 6.78 0.20
CA TYR A 344 -7.09 8.02 0.73
C TYR A 344 -8.56 7.83 1.15
N ASP A 345 -9.39 7.26 0.28
CA ASP A 345 -10.82 7.01 0.56
C ASP A 345 -11.03 6.04 1.74
N MET A 346 -10.04 5.18 2.01
CA MET A 346 -10.12 4.17 3.08
C MET A 346 -9.45 4.59 4.39
N ILE A 347 -8.64 5.65 4.42
CA ILE A 347 -7.72 5.91 5.53
C ILE A 347 -8.44 6.09 6.87
N ASP A 348 -9.59 6.76 6.87
CA ASP A 348 -10.38 7.00 8.09
C ASP A 348 -11.06 5.72 8.58
N GLU A 349 -11.59 4.90 7.67
CA GLU A 349 -12.19 3.61 8.01
C GLU A 349 -11.14 2.64 8.55
N VAL A 350 -9.98 2.56 7.89
CA VAL A 350 -8.84 1.74 8.32
C VAL A 350 -8.36 2.19 9.70
N THR A 351 -8.19 3.50 9.92
CA THR A 351 -7.77 4.04 11.23
C THR A 351 -8.80 3.70 12.32
N ALA A 352 -10.10 3.85 12.04
CA ALA A 352 -11.16 3.53 12.98
C ALA A 352 -11.19 2.03 13.33
N VAL A 353 -11.05 1.16 12.33
CA VAL A 353 -11.00 -0.31 12.51
C VAL A 353 -9.77 -0.71 13.31
N TYR A 354 -8.60 -0.16 12.98
CA TYR A 354 -7.36 -0.41 13.71
C TYR A 354 -7.49 -0.03 15.19
N ARG A 355 -7.93 1.21 15.46
CA ARG A 355 -8.07 1.72 16.83
C ARG A 355 -9.05 0.89 17.64
N LYS A 356 -10.22 0.57 17.07
CA LYS A 356 -11.24 -0.24 17.74
C LYS A 356 -10.68 -1.61 18.11
N SER A 357 -10.08 -2.31 17.15
CA SER A 357 -9.54 -3.66 17.35
C SER A 357 -8.37 -3.68 18.33
N LEU A 358 -7.54 -2.63 18.32
CA LEU A 358 -6.45 -2.45 19.28
C LEU A 358 -7.00 -2.32 20.70
N LEU A 359 -8.01 -1.46 20.91
CA LEU A 359 -8.63 -1.26 22.21
C LEU A 359 -9.30 -2.54 22.74
N GLU A 360 -10.03 -3.26 21.89
CA GLU A 360 -10.64 -4.55 22.25
C GLU A 360 -9.57 -5.57 22.67
N THR A 361 -8.44 -5.63 21.96
CA THR A 361 -7.31 -6.49 22.31
C THR A 361 -6.67 -6.09 23.63
N LEU A 362 -6.42 -4.80 23.83
CA LEU A 362 -5.84 -4.27 25.07
C LEU A 362 -6.73 -4.58 26.27
N GLU A 363 -8.04 -4.34 26.15
CA GLU A 363 -9.01 -4.67 27.20
C GLU A 363 -8.97 -6.16 27.55
N ALA A 364 -8.96 -7.03 26.53
CA ALA A 364 -8.93 -8.47 26.73
C ALA A 364 -7.64 -8.94 27.41
N VAL A 365 -6.47 -8.47 26.97
CA VAL A 365 -5.18 -8.81 27.59
C VAL A 365 -5.09 -8.31 29.03
N ASN A 366 -5.49 -7.06 29.27
CA ASN A 366 -5.45 -6.45 30.60
C ASN A 366 -6.43 -7.08 31.59
N SER A 367 -7.58 -7.57 31.13
CA SER A 367 -8.56 -8.22 32.01
C SER A 367 -8.06 -9.52 32.66
N LYS A 368 -7.04 -10.13 32.06
CA LYS A 368 -6.47 -11.42 32.50
C LYS A 368 -5.09 -11.27 33.13
N ASP A 369 -4.36 -10.22 32.77
CA ASP A 369 -3.09 -9.89 33.39
C ASP A 369 -3.34 -9.14 34.71
N ASN A 370 -3.46 -9.89 35.81
CA ASN A 370 -3.64 -9.35 37.17
C ASN A 370 -2.51 -8.41 37.63
N THR A 371 -1.49 -8.15 36.80
CA THR A 371 -0.35 -7.28 37.15
C THR A 371 -0.67 -5.79 37.12
N ASN A 372 -1.86 -5.37 36.69
CA ASN A 372 -2.29 -3.95 36.73
C ASN A 372 -1.34 -2.99 35.98
N THR A 373 -0.58 -3.50 34.99
CA THR A 373 0.42 -2.75 34.22
C THR A 373 -0.11 -2.16 32.92
N ALA A 374 -1.44 -2.17 32.72
CA ALA A 374 -2.08 -1.65 31.52
C ALA A 374 -1.63 -0.21 31.24
N PRO A 375 -1.15 0.09 30.02
CA PRO A 375 -0.87 1.47 29.65
C PRO A 375 -2.16 2.28 29.73
N THR A 376 -2.13 3.35 30.54
CA THR A 376 -3.27 4.23 30.80
C THR A 376 -3.62 5.12 29.62
N VAL A 377 -2.74 5.22 28.62
CA VAL A 377 -2.91 6.10 27.47
C VAL A 377 -2.72 5.31 26.18
N VAL A 378 -3.78 5.28 25.38
CA VAL A 378 -3.80 4.73 24.01
C VAL A 378 -3.79 5.90 23.03
N PRO A 379 -3.06 5.82 21.91
CA PRO A 379 -2.98 6.92 20.97
C PRO A 379 -4.34 7.37 20.45
N THR A 380 -4.44 8.67 20.22
CA THR A 380 -5.61 9.30 19.63
C THR A 380 -5.80 8.83 18.18
N VAL A 381 -7.02 8.97 17.64
CA VAL A 381 -7.29 8.70 16.21
C VAL A 381 -6.33 9.49 15.32
N LYS A 382 -6.07 10.76 15.67
CA LYS A 382 -5.13 11.64 14.95
C LYS A 382 -3.71 11.08 14.94
N GLN A 383 -3.18 10.67 16.10
CA GLN A 383 -1.84 10.07 16.19
C GLN A 383 -1.75 8.76 15.40
N MET A 384 -2.77 7.91 15.46
CA MET A 384 -2.79 6.67 14.69
C MET A 384 -2.82 6.93 13.18
N LYS A 385 -3.70 7.83 12.71
CA LYS A 385 -3.76 8.23 11.30
C LYS A 385 -2.42 8.78 10.82
N HIS A 386 -1.80 9.65 11.62
CA HIS A 386 -0.46 10.17 11.37
C HIS A 386 0.57 9.05 11.19
N GLU A 387 0.62 8.08 12.10
CA GLU A 387 1.57 6.95 12.01
C GLU A 387 1.29 6.00 10.83
N ILE A 388 0.03 5.78 10.46
CA ILE A 388 -0.30 5.02 9.25
C ILE A 388 0.25 5.73 8.01
N ILE A 389 0.09 7.04 7.93
CA ILE A 389 0.51 7.81 6.74
C ILE A 389 2.03 8.00 6.72
N PHE A 390 2.57 8.71 7.72
CA PHE A 390 3.97 9.13 7.75
C PHE A 390 4.89 7.99 8.14
N GLY A 391 4.50 7.19 9.13
CA GLY A 391 5.28 6.01 9.50
C GLY A 391 5.30 4.94 8.39
N GLY A 392 4.24 4.85 7.58
CA GLY A 392 4.23 4.11 6.32
C GLY A 392 5.29 4.61 5.33
N ILE A 393 5.37 5.93 5.10
CA ILE A 393 6.41 6.56 4.26
C ILE A 393 7.80 6.27 4.83
N GLU A 394 8.03 6.48 6.13
CA GLU A 394 9.33 6.26 6.78
C GLU A 394 9.85 4.84 6.53
N ARG A 395 8.97 3.84 6.64
CA ARG A 395 9.33 2.45 6.34
C ARG A 395 9.63 2.23 4.86
N TRP A 396 8.81 2.80 3.97
CA TRP A 396 8.99 2.66 2.53
C TRP A 396 10.22 3.39 1.98
N VAL A 397 10.61 4.52 2.57
CA VAL A 397 11.89 5.17 2.26
C VAL A 397 13.05 4.22 2.53
N TRP A 398 13.05 3.54 3.68
CA TRP A 398 14.08 2.55 3.99
C TRP A 398 14.05 1.38 3.00
N LEU A 399 12.86 0.83 2.74
CA LEU A 399 12.67 -0.34 1.87
C LEU A 399 13.05 -0.03 0.41
N PHE A 400 12.57 1.09 -0.13
CA PHE A 400 12.89 1.54 -1.48
C PHE A 400 14.39 1.82 -1.61
N GLY A 401 14.98 2.54 -0.65
CA GLY A 401 16.43 2.81 -0.66
C GLY A 401 17.26 1.51 -0.63
N TYR A 402 16.77 0.48 0.06
CA TYR A 402 17.39 -0.84 0.05
C TYR A 402 17.24 -1.57 -1.30
N MET A 403 16.03 -1.59 -1.85
CA MET A 403 15.66 -2.34 -3.06
C MET A 403 16.14 -1.71 -4.36
N CYS A 404 16.29 -0.39 -4.40
CA CYS A 404 16.57 0.36 -5.63
C CYS A 404 17.90 -0.01 -6.32
N ASP A 405 18.81 -0.67 -5.60
CA ASP A 405 20.10 -1.13 -6.13
C ASP A 405 20.15 -2.66 -6.37
N LEU A 406 19.00 -3.34 -6.35
CA LEU A 406 18.87 -4.78 -6.61
C LEU A 406 18.46 -5.08 -8.07
N GLU A 407 19.08 -4.41 -9.03
CA GLU A 407 18.73 -4.48 -10.46
C GLU A 407 18.75 -5.90 -11.05
N GLU A 408 19.59 -6.79 -10.52
CA GLU A 408 19.64 -8.21 -10.92
C GLU A 408 18.46 -9.04 -10.40
N SER A 409 17.77 -8.59 -9.34
CA SER A 409 16.72 -9.34 -8.64
C SER A 409 15.35 -8.67 -8.68
N MET A 410 15.28 -7.37 -9.00
CA MET A 410 14.05 -6.59 -9.04
C MET A 410 13.76 -6.15 -10.48
N PRO A 411 12.62 -6.52 -11.07
CA PRO A 411 12.24 -6.03 -12.40
C PRO A 411 11.99 -4.51 -12.41
N SER A 412 12.30 -3.84 -13.52
CA SER A 412 12.05 -2.40 -13.73
C SER A 412 10.60 -2.01 -13.45
N LEU A 413 9.64 -2.83 -13.92
CA LEU A 413 8.21 -2.64 -13.68
C LEU A 413 7.87 -2.55 -12.19
N TYR A 414 8.54 -3.33 -11.34
CA TYR A 414 8.30 -3.34 -9.90
C TYR A 414 8.84 -2.06 -9.27
N MET A 415 10.03 -1.63 -9.69
CA MET A 415 10.62 -0.38 -9.21
C MET A 415 9.82 0.84 -9.62
N GLN A 416 9.32 0.89 -10.86
CA GLN A 416 8.42 1.95 -11.31
C GLN A 416 7.13 1.97 -10.48
N TYR A 417 6.51 0.81 -10.28
CA TYR A 417 5.29 0.71 -9.47
C TYR A 417 5.50 1.23 -8.04
N PHE A 418 6.53 0.77 -7.33
CA PHE A 418 6.77 1.23 -5.96
C PHE A 418 7.16 2.71 -5.89
N HIS A 419 7.84 3.23 -6.91
CA HIS A 419 8.07 4.67 -7.05
C HIS A 419 6.73 5.40 -7.14
N ASP A 420 5.84 4.99 -8.05
CA ASP A 420 4.56 5.67 -8.30
C ASP A 420 3.66 5.63 -7.05
N GLN A 421 3.62 4.49 -6.37
CA GLN A 421 2.90 4.33 -5.10
C GLN A 421 3.43 5.29 -4.03
N MET A 422 4.74 5.32 -3.81
CA MET A 422 5.35 6.21 -2.83
C MET A 422 5.18 7.69 -3.18
N HIS A 423 5.35 8.07 -4.44
CA HIS A 423 5.19 9.45 -4.90
C HIS A 423 3.76 9.93 -4.71
N GLY A 424 2.77 9.12 -5.10
CA GLY A 424 1.36 9.41 -4.86
C GLY A 424 1.04 9.53 -3.37
N TRP A 425 1.61 8.66 -2.54
CA TRP A 425 1.45 8.72 -1.08
C TRP A 425 2.07 9.98 -0.44
N ILE A 426 3.25 10.39 -0.90
CA ILE A 426 3.90 11.65 -0.48
C ILE A 426 2.96 12.83 -0.79
N ARG A 427 2.41 12.90 -2.01
CA ARG A 427 1.47 13.97 -2.38
C ARG A 427 0.18 13.94 -1.58
N MET A 428 -0.36 12.76 -1.32
CA MET A 428 -1.54 12.57 -0.48
C MET A 428 -1.28 13.08 0.95
N SER A 429 -0.13 12.74 1.54
CA SER A 429 0.22 13.13 2.91
C SER A 429 0.31 14.66 3.09
N VAL A 430 0.82 15.38 2.09
CA VAL A 430 0.85 16.86 2.11
C VAL A 430 -0.57 17.43 2.15
N CYS A 431 -1.50 16.85 1.39
CA CYS A 431 -2.89 17.31 1.39
C CYS A 431 -3.55 17.12 2.76
N LEU A 432 -3.30 15.98 3.42
CA LEU A 432 -3.85 15.66 4.74
C LEU A 432 -3.31 16.60 5.84
N VAL A 433 -2.03 16.98 5.79
CA VAL A 433 -1.46 17.96 6.73
C VAL A 433 -2.11 19.33 6.58
N LEU A 434 -2.28 19.77 5.34
CA LEU A 434 -2.90 21.06 5.05
C LEU A 434 -4.36 21.11 5.53
N GLU A 435 -5.12 20.03 5.36
CA GLU A 435 -6.50 19.91 5.86
C GLU A 435 -6.55 20.05 7.40
N GLU A 436 -5.63 19.41 8.12
CA GLU A 436 -5.56 19.50 9.58
C GLU A 436 -5.16 20.90 10.09
N GLU A 437 -4.22 21.57 9.43
CA GLU A 437 -3.74 22.89 9.85
C GLU A 437 -4.76 23.99 9.55
N THR A 438 -5.52 23.87 8.47
CA THR A 438 -6.43 24.92 8.00
C THR A 438 -7.85 24.78 8.56
N GLY A 439 -8.18 23.67 9.23
CA GLY A 439 -9.47 23.46 9.89
C GLY A 439 -10.67 23.43 8.93
N GLY A 440 -10.41 23.25 7.64
CA GLY A 440 -11.41 23.21 6.58
C GLY A 440 -10.79 22.64 5.31
N TRP A 441 -11.64 22.09 4.45
CA TRP A 441 -11.26 21.73 3.11
C TRP A 441 -10.80 22.99 2.39
N MET A 442 -9.48 23.22 2.29
CA MET A 442 -9.00 23.96 1.13
C MET A 442 -9.45 23.11 -0.06
N GLU A 443 -10.29 23.69 -0.92
CA GLU A 443 -10.40 23.26 -2.32
C GLU A 443 -9.00 23.43 -2.94
N ILE A 444 -8.09 22.52 -2.61
CA ILE A 444 -6.96 22.19 -3.45
C ILE A 444 -7.68 21.61 -4.66
N GLY A 445 -7.90 22.45 -5.68
CA GLY A 445 -8.79 22.17 -6.79
C GLY A 445 -8.65 20.72 -7.27
N ALA A 446 -9.77 20.11 -7.65
CA ALA A 446 -9.84 18.75 -8.19
C ALA A 446 -8.74 18.46 -9.24
N ASP A 447 -8.23 19.50 -9.87
CA ASP A 447 -7.09 19.55 -10.79
C ASP A 447 -5.78 18.98 -10.24
N ARG A 448 -5.51 18.96 -8.92
CA ARG A 448 -4.27 18.38 -8.37
C ARG A 448 -4.34 16.85 -8.21
N TRP A 449 -5.55 16.29 -8.12
CA TRP A 449 -5.82 14.85 -8.25
C TRP A 449 -6.12 14.43 -9.69
N SER A 450 -6.25 15.38 -10.63
CA SER A 450 -6.40 15.08 -12.05
C SER A 450 -5.26 14.23 -12.62
N MET A 451 -4.12 14.07 -11.94
CA MET A 451 -3.06 13.13 -12.34
C MET A 451 -3.45 11.66 -12.22
N SER A 452 -4.34 11.25 -11.31
CA SER A 452 -4.89 9.88 -11.35
C SER A 452 -5.81 9.72 -12.56
N HIS A 453 -6.56 10.76 -12.90
CA HIS A 453 -7.37 10.82 -14.11
C HIS A 453 -6.50 10.86 -15.39
N ASP A 454 -5.34 11.51 -15.37
CA ASP A 454 -4.36 11.57 -16.46
C ASP A 454 -3.68 10.21 -16.65
N LEU A 455 -3.47 9.43 -15.58
CA LEU A 455 -3.04 8.03 -15.66
C LEU A 455 -4.16 7.10 -16.18
N ILE A 456 -5.41 7.29 -15.76
CA ILE A 456 -6.57 6.51 -16.22
C ILE A 456 -6.90 6.80 -17.70
N THR A 457 -6.81 8.06 -18.12
CA THR A 457 -7.05 8.49 -19.52
C THR A 457 -5.88 8.17 -20.45
N ARG A 458 -4.63 8.13 -19.96
CA ARG A 458 -3.47 7.66 -20.75
C ARG A 458 -3.44 6.13 -20.92
N LYS A 459 -3.98 5.36 -19.97
CA LYS A 459 -3.91 3.87 -20.05
C LYS A 459 -4.83 3.30 -21.13
N TYR A 460 -5.93 3.99 -21.47
CA TYR A 460 -6.77 3.68 -22.62
C TYR A 460 -7.39 4.96 -23.16
N PRO A 461 -7.03 5.43 -24.37
CA PRO A 461 -7.76 6.54 -24.96
C PRO A 461 -9.22 6.09 -25.14
N ARG A 462 -10.20 6.92 -24.73
CA ARG A 462 -11.64 6.60 -24.80
C ARG A 462 -12.31 7.63 -25.68
N CYS A 463 -13.18 7.18 -26.58
CA CYS A 463 -14.09 8.09 -27.27
C CYS A 463 -15.27 8.40 -26.35
N ILE A 464 -15.61 9.68 -26.20
CA ILE A 464 -16.77 10.12 -25.42
C ILE A 464 -17.91 10.52 -26.36
N ALA A 465 -19.14 10.19 -25.97
CA ALA A 465 -20.35 10.68 -26.60
C ALA A 465 -21.33 11.20 -25.55
N THR A 466 -22.17 12.16 -25.92
CA THR A 466 -23.18 12.75 -25.04
C THR A 466 -24.56 12.72 -25.66
N ILE A 467 -25.59 12.56 -24.83
CA ILE A 467 -26.99 12.76 -25.21
C ILE A 467 -27.51 13.95 -24.41
N SER A 468 -27.97 14.99 -25.10
CA SER A 468 -28.55 16.19 -24.51
C SER A 468 -29.98 16.42 -25.03
N ALA A 469 -30.86 17.07 -24.28
CA ALA A 469 -32.26 17.29 -24.66
C ALA A 469 -32.64 18.77 -24.77
N GLY A 470 -33.76 19.09 -25.41
CA GLY A 470 -34.31 20.46 -25.46
C GLY A 470 -33.71 21.33 -26.56
N PHE A 471 -33.57 20.77 -27.78
CA PHE A 471 -33.15 21.51 -28.96
C PHE A 471 -34.34 21.74 -29.90
N GLU A 472 -34.36 22.87 -30.62
CA GLU A 472 -35.46 23.19 -31.54
C GLU A 472 -35.56 22.25 -32.75
N LYS A 473 -34.46 21.55 -33.09
CA LYS A 473 -34.38 20.64 -34.24
C LYS A 473 -34.74 19.18 -33.91
N GLY A 474 -35.00 18.87 -32.65
CA GLY A 474 -35.32 17.53 -32.15
C GLY A 474 -35.17 17.48 -30.64
N ASP A 475 -35.96 16.62 -29.99
CA ASP A 475 -36.02 16.56 -28.52
C ASP A 475 -34.69 16.11 -27.90
N PHE A 476 -33.88 15.33 -28.64
CA PHE A 476 -32.59 14.82 -28.21
C PHE A 476 -31.50 15.05 -29.26
N LEU A 477 -30.27 15.32 -28.80
CA LEU A 477 -29.08 15.55 -29.59
C LEU A 477 -27.98 14.60 -29.11
N VAL A 478 -27.49 13.75 -30.01
CA VAL A 478 -26.28 12.94 -29.82
C VAL A 478 -25.07 13.67 -30.39
N ARG A 479 -24.00 13.76 -29.60
CA ARG A 479 -22.69 14.27 -30.06
C ARG A 479 -21.61 13.23 -29.86
N GLU A 480 -20.87 12.96 -30.94
CA GLU A 480 -19.67 12.13 -30.94
C GLU A 480 -18.41 13.01 -30.96
N GLU A 481 -17.27 12.45 -30.55
CA GLU A 481 -15.93 13.08 -30.55
C GLU A 481 -15.56 13.74 -31.90
N LYS A 482 -16.04 13.19 -33.02
CA LYS A 482 -15.81 13.73 -34.38
C LYS A 482 -16.70 14.94 -34.74
N GLY A 483 -17.47 15.47 -33.80
CA GLY A 483 -18.27 16.70 -33.97
C GLY A 483 -19.57 16.50 -34.77
N GLN A 484 -19.95 15.27 -35.11
CA GLN A 484 -21.22 14.99 -35.77
C GLN A 484 -22.37 15.21 -34.78
N ARG A 485 -23.37 15.99 -35.20
CA ARG A 485 -24.58 16.29 -34.44
C ARG A 485 -25.74 15.57 -35.10
N VAL A 486 -26.36 14.63 -34.38
CA VAL A 486 -27.52 13.89 -34.87
C VAL A 486 -28.68 14.13 -33.92
N TYR A 487 -29.80 14.59 -34.47
CA TYR A 487 -31.01 14.91 -33.70
C TYR A 487 -31.99 13.75 -33.79
N PHE A 488 -32.69 13.48 -32.70
CA PHE A 488 -33.70 12.44 -32.56
C PHE A 488 -34.93 13.00 -31.86
N ASP A 489 -36.10 12.48 -32.21
CA ASP A 489 -37.36 12.85 -31.57
C ASP A 489 -37.59 12.03 -30.29
N PHE A 490 -36.99 10.83 -30.18
CA PHE A 490 -37.11 9.96 -29.01
C PHE A 490 -35.75 9.64 -28.37
N PHE A 491 -35.73 9.52 -27.04
CA PHE A 491 -34.50 9.22 -26.30
C PHE A 491 -33.97 7.83 -26.65
N GLU A 492 -34.87 6.86 -26.81
CA GLU A 492 -34.56 5.48 -27.15
C GLU A 492 -33.85 5.38 -28.51
N GLU A 493 -34.22 6.21 -29.48
CA GLU A 493 -33.55 6.27 -30.79
C GLU A 493 -32.14 6.86 -30.67
N ALA A 494 -31.99 7.93 -29.88
CA ALA A 494 -30.68 8.52 -29.59
C ALA A 494 -29.74 7.53 -28.89
N PHE A 495 -30.26 6.80 -27.90
CA PHE A 495 -29.52 5.78 -27.17
C PHE A 495 -29.17 4.57 -28.06
N ASN A 496 -30.13 4.04 -28.81
CA ASN A 496 -29.92 2.91 -29.70
C ASN A 496 -28.92 3.25 -30.83
N TYR A 497 -28.99 4.47 -31.37
CA TYR A 497 -28.04 4.95 -32.37
C TYR A 497 -26.60 4.94 -31.84
N ILE A 498 -26.36 5.49 -30.64
CA ILE A 498 -25.00 5.57 -30.10
C ILE A 498 -24.50 4.21 -29.59
N ALA A 499 -25.39 3.37 -29.06
CA ALA A 499 -25.09 2.00 -28.68
C ALA A 499 -24.71 1.14 -29.89
N ALA A 500 -25.42 1.28 -31.03
CA ALA A 500 -25.07 0.60 -32.28
C ALA A 500 -23.69 0.99 -32.82
N LYS A 501 -23.18 2.18 -32.43
CA LYS A 501 -21.82 2.63 -32.72
C LYS A 501 -20.76 2.07 -31.76
N GLY A 502 -21.16 1.23 -30.81
CA GLY A 502 -20.29 0.57 -29.84
C GLY A 502 -19.97 1.41 -28.61
N TYR A 503 -20.73 2.47 -28.33
CA TYR A 503 -20.62 3.20 -27.08
C TYR A 503 -21.43 2.48 -26.00
N ALA A 504 -20.85 2.35 -24.81
CA ALA A 504 -21.53 1.86 -23.62
C ALA A 504 -21.83 3.02 -22.67
N ARG A 505 -22.90 2.85 -21.88
CA ARG A 505 -23.22 3.80 -20.83
C ARG A 505 -22.09 3.82 -19.80
N MET A 506 -21.64 5.01 -19.45
CA MET A 506 -20.63 5.19 -18.42
C MET A 506 -21.18 4.78 -17.03
N PRO A 507 -20.38 4.11 -16.18
CA PRO A 507 -20.77 3.82 -14.80
C PRO A 507 -21.17 5.10 -14.07
N LYS A 508 -22.18 5.04 -13.18
CA LYS A 508 -22.77 6.25 -12.56
C LYS A 508 -21.76 7.15 -11.82
N GLY A 509 -20.70 6.59 -11.25
CA GLY A 509 -19.63 7.37 -10.59
C GLY A 509 -18.86 8.20 -11.59
N GLU A 510 -18.29 7.54 -12.61
CA GLU A 510 -17.60 8.20 -13.73
C GLU A 510 -18.53 9.18 -14.47
N GLU A 511 -19.79 8.81 -14.73
CA GLU A 511 -20.78 9.67 -15.41
C GLU A 511 -21.00 10.99 -14.64
N ALA A 512 -21.04 10.94 -13.31
CA ALA A 512 -21.22 12.13 -12.48
C ALA A 512 -20.02 13.09 -12.55
N GLU A 513 -18.79 12.55 -12.55
CA GLU A 513 -17.57 13.35 -12.69
C GLU A 513 -17.51 14.04 -14.05
N TRP A 514 -17.82 13.31 -15.12
CA TRP A 514 -17.88 13.88 -16.47
C TRP A 514 -18.97 14.93 -16.62
N MET A 515 -20.14 14.73 -16.00
CA MET A 515 -21.21 15.73 -15.96
C MET A 515 -20.79 17.01 -15.23
N ASP A 516 -20.03 16.88 -14.15
CA ASP A 516 -19.52 18.00 -13.36
C ASP A 516 -18.41 18.76 -14.11
N LEU A 517 -17.46 18.04 -14.74
CA LEU A 517 -16.44 18.60 -15.63
C LEU A 517 -17.04 19.33 -16.83
N MET A 518 -18.13 18.81 -17.37
CA MET A 518 -18.90 19.43 -18.45
C MET A 518 -19.71 20.66 -18.00
N GLY A 519 -19.55 21.12 -16.76
CA GLY A 519 -20.17 22.33 -16.21
C GLY A 519 -21.69 22.22 -16.03
N TRP A 520 -22.24 21.01 -15.94
CA TRP A 520 -23.69 20.78 -16.05
C TRP A 520 -24.46 20.88 -14.72
N ARG A 521 -23.80 21.03 -13.57
CA ARG A 521 -24.51 21.47 -12.36
C ARG A 521 -24.80 22.96 -12.47
N VAL A 522 -26.05 23.27 -12.80
CA VAL A 522 -26.67 24.58 -12.60
C VAL A 522 -26.20 25.15 -11.26
N MET A 523 -25.38 26.20 -11.28
CA MET A 523 -25.16 27.06 -10.12
C MET A 523 -26.53 27.50 -9.63
N LYS A 524 -27.01 26.87 -8.57
CA LYS A 524 -28.17 27.36 -7.83
C LYS A 524 -27.65 28.51 -6.97
N TRP A 525 -27.48 29.66 -7.62
CA TRP A 525 -27.11 30.92 -6.99
C TRP A 525 -28.24 31.30 -6.02
N ARG A 526 -28.08 30.98 -4.73
CA ARG A 526 -28.91 31.54 -3.66
C ARG A 526 -28.35 32.92 -3.38
N GLY A 527 -29.15 33.92 -3.71
CA GLY A 527 -28.75 35.31 -3.75
C GLY A 527 -28.46 35.98 -2.40
N ASN A 528 -28.15 37.26 -2.56
CA ASN A 528 -27.90 38.32 -1.59
C ASN A 528 -26.46 38.38 -1.07
N TYR A 529 -25.63 39.23 -1.70
CA TYR A 529 -25.19 40.50 -1.10
C TYR A 529 -24.81 41.50 -2.20
N SER A 530 -25.62 42.56 -2.31
CA SER A 530 -25.25 43.83 -2.92
C SER A 530 -24.51 44.62 -1.85
N LEU A 531 -23.25 44.96 -2.09
CA LEU A 531 -22.52 45.90 -1.24
C LEU A 531 -22.65 47.30 -1.87
N CYS A 532 -23.67 48.05 -1.44
CA CYS A 532 -23.66 49.50 -1.55
C CYS A 532 -22.75 50.07 -0.45
N LEU A 533 -21.79 50.89 -0.88
CA LEU A 533 -21.16 51.91 -0.07
C LEU A 533 -22.24 52.86 0.48
N ASP A 534 -22.31 53.01 1.80
CA ASP A 534 -22.57 54.32 2.41
C ASP A 534 -22.13 54.34 3.89
N PHE A 535 -21.33 55.35 4.21
CA PHE A 535 -20.75 55.64 5.51
C PHE A 535 -21.78 56.29 6.45
N GLY A 536 -21.72 55.95 7.75
CA GLY A 536 -22.37 56.76 8.78
C GLY A 536 -22.16 56.31 10.23
N ILE A 537 -21.09 56.83 10.87
CA ILE A 537 -20.90 57.23 12.30
C ILE A 537 -21.27 56.19 13.41
N SER A 538 -20.58 55.93 14.53
CA SER A 538 -19.56 56.61 15.34
C SER A 538 -18.84 55.63 16.32
N THR A 539 -17.54 55.83 16.51
CA THR A 539 -16.75 55.67 17.76
C THR A 539 -16.85 54.40 18.63
N GLY A 540 -15.76 53.61 18.66
CA GLY A 540 -15.33 52.85 19.85
C GLY A 540 -14.63 51.51 19.60
N HIS A 541 -13.29 51.54 19.39
CA HIS A 541 -12.24 50.51 19.62
C HIS A 541 -12.60 49.00 19.61
N ALA A 542 -11.95 48.07 18.88
CA ALA A 542 -10.66 48.05 18.17
C ALA A 542 -10.64 46.95 17.06
N PRO A 543 -9.70 47.00 16.09
CA PRO A 543 -9.75 46.25 14.84
C PRO A 543 -8.76 45.06 14.76
N PHE A 544 -8.93 44.29 13.68
CA PHE A 544 -8.17 43.20 13.04
C PHE A 544 -6.61 43.19 13.11
N HIS A 545 -5.98 44.11 13.85
CA HIS A 545 -4.54 44.17 14.10
C HIS A 545 -4.04 43.22 15.22
N GLU A 546 -4.92 42.64 16.05
CA GLU A 546 -4.49 41.67 17.07
C GLU A 546 -4.16 40.27 16.52
N LEU A 547 -4.70 39.89 15.36
CA LEU A 547 -4.41 38.58 14.75
C LEU A 547 -3.03 38.54 14.08
N LEU A 548 -2.60 39.67 13.48
CA LEU A 548 -1.24 39.83 12.96
C LEU A 548 -0.21 40.08 14.08
N GLY A 549 -0.63 40.72 15.18
CA GLY A 549 0.18 40.89 16.38
C GLY A 549 0.50 39.58 17.10
N TRP A 550 -0.42 38.62 17.13
CA TRP A 550 -0.18 37.30 17.73
C TRP A 550 0.78 36.43 16.92
N ILE A 551 0.74 36.53 15.59
CA ILE A 551 1.66 35.81 14.69
C ILE A 551 3.08 36.38 14.80
N CYS A 552 3.25 37.69 15.08
CA CYS A 552 4.56 38.27 15.34
C CYS A 552 5.03 38.19 16.81
N TYR A 553 4.14 37.97 17.78
CA TYR A 553 4.51 37.90 19.21
C TYR A 553 4.88 36.49 19.69
N LEU A 554 4.49 35.43 18.97
CA LEU A 554 4.95 34.07 19.26
C LEU A 554 6.33 33.74 18.67
N ASP A 555 6.94 34.66 17.91
CA ASP A 555 8.19 34.41 17.18
C ASP A 555 9.43 35.17 17.72
N VAL A 556 9.31 35.83 18.88
CA VAL A 556 10.47 36.47 19.54
C VAL A 556 11.28 35.50 20.42
N LYS A 557 10.83 34.25 20.60
CA LYS A 557 11.57 33.25 21.41
C LYS A 557 12.28 32.14 20.64
N ARG A 558 12.13 32.02 19.32
CA ARG A 558 12.89 31.02 18.53
C ARG A 558 13.27 31.58 17.16
N ASN A 559 14.45 32.21 17.08
CA ASN A 559 15.12 32.59 15.84
C ASN A 559 15.09 31.44 14.80
N ARG A 560 14.23 31.55 13.77
CA ARG A 560 14.50 31.36 12.33
C ARG A 560 13.21 31.11 11.54
N VAL A 561 13.18 31.65 10.31
CA VAL A 561 12.25 31.39 9.19
C VAL A 561 11.02 32.31 9.08
N GLY A 562 11.25 33.60 8.77
CA GLY A 562 10.19 34.58 8.48
C GLY A 562 10.01 34.97 7.00
N LEU A 563 10.76 34.39 6.05
CA LEU A 563 10.67 34.77 4.63
C LEU A 563 10.01 33.72 3.70
N PHE A 564 9.82 32.48 4.15
CA PHE A 564 9.47 31.38 3.24
C PHE A 564 7.95 31.25 2.95
N ALA A 565 7.09 31.66 3.88
CA ALA A 565 5.65 31.47 3.75
C ALA A 565 4.98 32.44 2.74
N PHE A 566 5.54 33.64 2.55
CA PHE A 566 4.95 34.65 1.68
C PHE A 566 5.26 34.41 0.20
N GLU A 567 6.44 33.87 -0.12
CA GLU A 567 6.83 33.55 -1.50
C GLU A 567 6.09 32.31 -2.04
N ILE A 568 5.80 31.31 -1.21
CA ILE A 568 5.05 30.11 -1.61
C ILE A 568 3.61 30.45 -2.03
N VAL A 569 2.93 31.36 -1.31
CA VAL A 569 1.54 31.74 -1.62
C VAL A 569 1.43 32.50 -2.94
N VAL A 570 2.42 33.33 -3.28
CA VAL A 570 2.43 34.10 -4.54
C VAL A 570 2.78 33.21 -5.74
N ILE A 571 3.72 32.28 -5.59
CA ILE A 571 4.10 31.32 -6.64
C ILE A 571 2.95 30.35 -6.93
N CYS A 572 2.23 29.87 -5.91
CA CYS A 572 1.06 29.02 -6.10
C CYS A 572 -0.08 29.73 -6.84
N ARG A 573 -0.24 31.05 -6.68
CA ARG A 573 -1.31 31.82 -7.34
C ARG A 573 -1.06 32.05 -8.83
N GLU A 574 0.18 32.34 -9.22
CA GLU A 574 0.58 32.53 -10.62
C GLU A 574 0.59 31.21 -11.40
N LEU A 575 1.02 30.10 -10.78
CA LEU A 575 0.99 28.77 -11.40
C LEU A 575 -0.44 28.24 -11.62
N CYS A 576 -1.38 28.53 -10.71
CA CYS A 576 -2.80 28.18 -10.88
C CYS A 576 -3.45 28.91 -12.07
N HIS A 577 -3.03 30.12 -12.42
CA HIS A 577 -3.67 30.88 -13.49
C HIS A 577 -3.22 30.43 -14.89
N LEU A 578 -2.00 29.89 -15.03
CA LEU A 578 -1.44 29.45 -16.30
C LEU A 578 -1.86 28.02 -16.68
N GLN A 579 -2.07 27.12 -15.71
CA GLN A 579 -2.43 25.72 -15.98
C GLN A 579 -3.93 25.49 -16.23
N ASN A 580 -4.81 26.36 -15.73
CA ASN A 580 -6.26 26.26 -15.97
C ASN A 580 -6.65 26.42 -17.46
N LEU A 581 -5.83 27.11 -18.25
CA LEU A 581 -6.10 27.30 -19.68
C LEU A 581 -5.87 26.02 -20.50
N ASP A 582 -4.86 25.21 -20.15
CA ASP A 582 -4.44 24.04 -20.94
C ASP A 582 -5.38 22.82 -20.77
N LEU A 583 -5.96 22.60 -19.57
CA LEU A 583 -6.87 21.47 -19.31
C LEU A 583 -8.28 21.73 -19.85
N GLU A 584 -8.81 22.94 -19.65
CA GLU A 584 -10.06 23.36 -20.31
C GLU A 584 -9.90 23.28 -21.84
N GLU A 585 -8.76 23.71 -22.39
CA GLU A 585 -8.46 23.54 -23.82
C GLU A 585 -8.39 22.06 -24.24
N SER A 586 -7.80 21.17 -23.44
CA SER A 586 -7.71 19.72 -23.76
C SER A 586 -9.07 19.01 -23.74
N ILE A 587 -9.90 19.27 -22.73
CA ILE A 587 -11.27 18.72 -22.66
C ILE A 587 -12.14 19.33 -23.77
N HIS A 588 -12.04 20.63 -24.03
CA HIS A 588 -12.71 21.28 -25.16
C HIS A 588 -12.17 20.82 -26.52
N ALA A 589 -10.91 20.39 -26.61
CA ALA A 589 -10.31 19.82 -27.83
C ALA A 589 -10.77 18.38 -28.07
N SER A 590 -10.98 17.58 -27.01
CA SER A 590 -11.54 16.22 -27.09
C SER A 590 -12.99 16.22 -27.61
N VAL A 591 -13.75 17.29 -27.38
CA VAL A 591 -15.09 17.49 -27.97
C VAL A 591 -15.01 18.56 -29.06
N LYS A 592 -14.66 18.15 -30.28
CA LYS A 592 -14.43 19.06 -31.41
C LYS A 592 -15.64 19.98 -31.65
N GLY A 593 -15.46 21.28 -31.37
CA GLY A 593 -16.50 22.32 -31.47
C GLY A 593 -16.86 23.01 -30.15
N GLY A 594 -16.30 22.57 -29.02
CA GLY A 594 -16.47 23.19 -27.70
C GLY A 594 -17.87 23.05 -27.11
N MET A 595 -17.96 23.07 -25.77
CA MET A 595 -19.22 22.96 -25.03
C MET A 595 -20.09 24.23 -25.08
N LYS A 596 -19.53 25.33 -25.59
CA LYS A 596 -20.20 26.64 -25.75
C LYS A 596 -21.50 26.61 -26.57
N TYR A 597 -21.79 25.50 -27.26
CA TYR A 597 -22.98 25.31 -28.08
C TYR A 597 -23.93 24.22 -27.55
N ASN A 598 -23.79 23.78 -26.29
CA ASN A 598 -24.76 22.88 -25.66
C ASN A 598 -25.81 23.72 -24.92
N THR A 599 -26.82 24.18 -25.66
CA THR A 599 -27.94 24.97 -25.09
C THR A 599 -29.00 24.09 -24.44
N GLY A 600 -28.94 22.77 -24.67
CA GLY A 600 -29.89 21.79 -24.15
C GLY A 600 -29.39 21.04 -22.91
N ARG A 601 -30.30 20.33 -22.23
CA ARG A 601 -30.05 19.59 -21.00
C ARG A 601 -29.22 18.33 -21.22
N LEU A 602 -27.98 18.27 -20.74
CA LEU A 602 -27.19 17.02 -20.77
C LEU A 602 -27.89 15.93 -19.94
N LEU A 603 -28.13 14.77 -20.56
CA LEU A 603 -28.86 13.65 -19.96
C LEU A 603 -27.96 12.44 -19.69
N MET A 604 -26.96 12.20 -20.55
CA MET A 604 -26.12 11.01 -20.46
C MET A 604 -24.73 11.23 -21.05
N VAL A 605 -23.72 10.60 -20.43
CA VAL A 605 -22.37 10.46 -20.96
C VAL A 605 -22.09 8.98 -21.26
N LEU A 606 -21.57 8.70 -22.46
CA LEU A 606 -21.23 7.35 -22.91
C LEU A 606 -19.76 7.29 -23.32
N HIS A 607 -19.16 6.12 -23.21
CA HIS A 607 -17.78 5.88 -23.60
C HIS A 607 -17.64 4.69 -24.53
N LYS A 608 -16.65 4.73 -25.41
CA LYS A 608 -16.21 3.61 -26.24
C LYS A 608 -14.69 3.45 -26.05
N PRO A 609 -14.20 2.28 -25.60
CA PRO A 609 -12.76 2.05 -25.50
C PRO A 609 -12.15 2.08 -26.91
N LEU A 610 -11.04 2.81 -27.09
CA LEU A 610 -10.22 2.69 -28.30
C LEU A 610 -9.42 1.39 -28.19
N ILE A 611 -10.05 0.28 -28.54
CA ILE A 611 -9.33 -0.95 -28.82
C ILE A 611 -8.51 -0.67 -30.09
N PRO A 612 -7.17 -0.83 -30.09
CA PRO A 612 -6.42 -0.81 -31.34
C PRO A 612 -7.06 -1.84 -32.27
N HIS A 613 -7.54 -1.42 -33.44
CA HIS A 613 -7.99 -2.36 -34.45
C HIS A 613 -6.80 -3.26 -34.80
N LYS A 614 -6.74 -4.47 -34.24
CA LYS A 614 -5.95 -5.57 -34.79
C LYS A 614 -6.56 -5.87 -36.17
N GLY A 615 -6.06 -5.24 -37.23
CA GLY A 615 -6.55 -5.53 -38.57
C GLY A 615 -6.22 -4.53 -39.68
N GLU A 616 -5.66 -3.35 -39.40
CA GLU A 616 -5.15 -2.46 -40.45
C GLU A 616 -3.63 -2.40 -40.38
N ASP A 617 -3.00 -3.51 -40.79
CA ASP A 617 -1.62 -3.49 -41.24
C ASP A 617 -1.52 -2.51 -42.41
N TYR A 618 -0.74 -1.45 -42.23
CA TYR A 618 -0.28 -0.62 -43.34
C TYR A 618 0.59 -1.49 -44.26
N ASP A 619 -0.02 -2.00 -45.32
CA ASP A 619 0.62 -2.77 -46.37
C ASP A 619 1.50 -1.85 -47.24
N GLU A 620 2.78 -1.74 -46.89
CA GLU A 620 3.82 -1.07 -47.69
C GLU A 620 4.25 -1.87 -48.95
N SER A 621 3.57 -2.96 -49.33
CA SER A 621 4.04 -3.84 -50.40
C SER A 621 3.40 -3.67 -51.79
N MET A 622 2.45 -2.76 -52.00
CA MET A 622 1.75 -2.61 -53.29
C MET A 622 2.14 -1.37 -54.10
N ARG A 623 3.41 -1.31 -54.54
CA ARG A 623 3.82 -0.63 -55.79
C ARG A 623 4.21 -1.70 -56.81
N GLY A 624 3.22 -2.26 -57.51
CA GLY A 624 3.55 -3.20 -58.59
C GLY A 624 2.40 -3.99 -59.19
N GLY A 625 1.44 -3.32 -59.82
CA GLY A 625 0.90 -3.71 -61.13
C GLY A 625 0.12 -5.03 -61.30
N ARG A 626 -1.06 -4.84 -61.91
CA ARG A 626 -1.90 -5.77 -62.70
C ARG A 626 -3.02 -6.46 -61.93
N GLY A 627 -4.22 -6.16 -62.42
CA GLY A 627 -5.50 -6.50 -61.85
C GLY A 627 -5.96 -7.93 -62.09
N TYR A 628 -6.95 -8.28 -61.28
CA TYR A 628 -7.99 -9.29 -61.45
C TYR A 628 -9.13 -8.78 -60.55
N GLU A 629 -10.20 -8.24 -61.14
CA GLU A 629 -11.49 -8.92 -61.34
C GLU A 629 -12.11 -9.44 -60.03
N GLU A 630 -13.13 -8.71 -59.56
CA GLU A 630 -14.08 -9.12 -58.53
C GLU A 630 -14.88 -10.36 -58.98
N PRO A 631 -15.21 -11.29 -58.06
CA PRO A 631 -16.37 -12.13 -58.22
C PRO A 631 -17.52 -11.64 -57.33
N ASP A 632 -18.64 -11.41 -58.01
CA ASP A 632 -19.98 -11.17 -57.47
C ASP A 632 -20.38 -12.17 -56.38
N MET A 633 -21.04 -11.63 -55.35
CA MET A 633 -21.72 -12.40 -54.32
C MET A 633 -23.11 -12.81 -54.79
N GLU A 634 -23.38 -14.12 -54.84
CA GLU A 634 -24.75 -14.66 -54.83
C GLU A 634 -24.90 -15.89 -53.92
N ASN A 635 -26.03 -15.88 -53.20
CA ASN A 635 -26.78 -16.99 -52.58
C ASN A 635 -26.62 -17.31 -51.07
N ASN A 636 -27.50 -16.65 -50.29
CA ASN A 636 -28.49 -17.21 -49.34
C ASN A 636 -28.20 -18.49 -48.54
N ALA A 637 -28.15 -18.36 -47.20
CA ALA A 637 -28.92 -19.16 -46.24
C ALA A 637 -28.90 -18.52 -44.82
N MET A 638 -30.07 -18.42 -44.18
CA MET A 638 -30.28 -17.85 -42.83
C MET A 638 -30.06 -18.88 -41.69
N LEU A 639 -29.41 -18.40 -40.60
CA LEU A 639 -29.63 -18.52 -39.13
C LEU A 639 -29.98 -19.91 -38.48
N PRO A 640 -29.45 -20.21 -37.26
CA PRO A 640 -29.93 -19.62 -36.00
C PRO A 640 -28.84 -19.20 -34.99
N MET A 641 -29.17 -18.18 -34.19
CA MET A 641 -28.37 -17.68 -33.06
C MET A 641 -28.58 -18.49 -31.78
N PRO A 642 -27.56 -18.59 -30.91
CA PRO A 642 -27.68 -18.60 -29.46
C PRO A 642 -27.92 -17.19 -28.89
#